data_AF-A0A4U0WB69-F1
#
_entry.id   AF-A0A4U0WB69-F1
#
_cell.length_a   1.000
_cell.length_b   1.000
_cell.length_c   1.000
_cell.angle_alpha   90.00
_cell.angle_beta   90.00
_cell.angle_gamma   90.00
#
_symmetry.space_group_name_H-M   'P 1'
#
loop_
_entity.id
_entity.type
_entity.pdbx_description
1 polymer ?
#
loop_
_entity_poly.entity_id
_entity_poly.type
_entity_poly.pdbx_seq_one_letter_code
_entity_poly.pdbx_strand_id
1 'polypeptide(L)'
;MSTAVWPPLPHDELIKEEEASRTRELEWLLSSLQDTLHSLKAGLEDCAALLAPKEPGSTLVLSSLRSESLKGFVTRVGARIVKGDVNLKLSSLPPPRGLSSYKLSISSAPQAPTLVLEQLTTARTSINSCLDVVDATTWTGDAKNANFISGQLQLLFENVQEANQALKGRPEVQKNWWENPVDEKIFDPPLPPNLSFHLSISEVALVLHIRTLDPATPSTPITSAPSYSGFSIRDRLAVALGGTRPPMHDEASECFPWKGQDQQNHIHLYAPWTIDPSMAPALLTAIDSTSHVHLIVGSNPLAGARCNRSIEVGAKATLVAPEDATLHYGLMKRIDEGQIDWIKRSFRDEDLTTLGRDEVDHVVDAVFVTLGGKHPLSTHISTLCRRLRIPVNVADAPNLCTFTLLSTYSDGPLQIGVTTSGKGCKLASRIRREIASSLPSSLGTSVERLGTIRRRIWEEDHAAELSMDLEAEEEDAGQTASFNKLITPEDVEAARNRRMRWLAQICEYWPLRRLASITDADVETVLRSYTMLDAPALDPGAIDKRRRKGRIILAGSGPGNPDLLTRATHKAILCADLILADKLVPAPVLELVPRRTTVYIARKFPGNAEKAQEELLSMGLEGLKAGKTVVRLKQGDPYIYGRGAEEYAFFREHGWTPTVLPGITSALSAPLFAAIPATHRAVSDQVLICTGTGRKGAAPDPPAYLPNQTVVFLMSLHRLSALVDSLHTKEKAWPLETPCAVLERASCPDQRVIRTTLQYVCAAIEEEGSRPPGLLVVGRSCEVLYQTSQKWVVEEGFEGFESLGAEGDLDVLRQAEGIAA
;
A
#
# COMPACT_ATOMS: atom_id res chain seq x y z
N MET A 1 -7.49 -28.82 -15.75
CA MET A 1 -8.48 -29.18 -16.79
C MET A 1 -7.74 -29.31 -18.13
N SER A 2 -7.25 -30.45 -18.60
CA SER A 2 -7.35 -31.87 -18.21
C SER A 2 -5.94 -32.47 -18.12
N THR A 3 -5.68 -33.30 -17.12
CA THR A 3 -4.43 -34.09 -17.01
C THR A 3 -4.78 -35.54 -17.28
N ALA A 4 -4.89 -35.90 -18.57
CA ALA A 4 -4.67 -37.29 -18.95
C ALA A 4 -3.16 -37.54 -18.78
N VAL A 5 -2.76 -38.05 -17.62
CA VAL A 5 -1.39 -38.53 -17.39
C VAL A 5 -1.20 -39.76 -18.28
N TRP A 6 -0.22 -39.71 -19.17
CA TRP A 6 0.16 -40.86 -19.99
C TRP A 6 1.50 -41.44 -19.48
N PRO A 7 1.60 -42.77 -19.27
CA PRO A 7 0.54 -43.77 -19.43
C PRO A 7 -0.58 -43.65 -18.38
N PRO A 8 -1.82 -44.05 -18.69
CA PRO A 8 -2.93 -44.00 -17.76
C PRO A 8 -2.62 -44.89 -16.56
N LEU A 9 -2.64 -44.32 -15.36
CA LEU A 9 -2.56 -45.08 -14.12
C LEU A 9 -3.79 -46.01 -14.04
N PRO A 10 -3.61 -47.28 -13.66
CA PRO A 10 -4.71 -48.15 -13.23
C PRO A 10 -5.61 -47.42 -12.22
N HIS A 11 -6.92 -47.68 -12.24
CA HIS A 11 -7.89 -46.97 -11.40
C HIS A 11 -7.52 -46.96 -9.91
N ASP A 12 -7.01 -48.09 -9.41
CA ASP A 12 -6.56 -48.23 -8.02
C ASP A 12 -5.30 -47.41 -7.70
N GLU A 13 -4.42 -47.18 -8.67
CA GLU A 13 -3.25 -46.29 -8.52
C GLU A 13 -3.65 -44.82 -8.64
N LEU A 14 -4.65 -44.49 -9.46
CA LEU A 14 -5.17 -43.13 -9.59
C LEU A 14 -5.84 -42.66 -8.30
N ILE A 15 -6.62 -43.52 -7.63
CA ILE A 15 -7.21 -43.21 -6.32
C ILE A 15 -6.10 -42.94 -5.29
N LYS A 16 -5.06 -43.79 -5.26
CA LYS A 16 -3.91 -43.60 -4.35
C LYS A 16 -3.17 -42.30 -4.62
N GLU A 17 -2.94 -41.94 -5.88
CA GLU A 17 -2.28 -40.68 -6.24
C GLU A 17 -3.14 -39.45 -5.96
N GLU A 18 -4.47 -39.56 -6.13
CA GLU A 18 -5.39 -38.50 -5.75
C GLU A 18 -5.40 -38.28 -4.23
N GLU A 19 -5.47 -39.36 -3.44
CA GLU A 19 -5.34 -39.30 -1.98
C GLU A 19 -3.98 -38.73 -1.55
N ALA A 20 -2.90 -39.15 -2.20
CA ALA A 20 -1.56 -38.61 -1.94
C ALA A 20 -1.45 -37.13 -2.30
N SER A 21 -2.08 -36.69 -3.41
CA SER A 21 -2.12 -35.28 -3.79
C SER A 21 -2.90 -34.45 -2.79
N ARG A 22 -4.10 -34.91 -2.38
CA ARG A 22 -4.92 -34.24 -1.36
C ARG A 22 -4.19 -34.15 -0.02
N THR A 23 -3.45 -35.18 0.36
CA THR A 23 -2.63 -35.19 1.59
C THR A 23 -1.50 -34.16 1.50
N ARG A 24 -0.80 -34.08 0.37
CA ARG A 24 0.25 -33.06 0.13
C ARG A 24 -0.31 -31.64 0.11
N GLU A 25 -1.47 -31.44 -0.50
CA GLU A 25 -2.15 -30.14 -0.51
C GLU A 25 -2.57 -29.71 0.90
N LEU A 26 -3.13 -30.64 1.68
CA LEU A 26 -3.48 -30.38 3.07
C LEU A 26 -2.24 -30.04 3.92
N GLU A 27 -1.16 -30.81 3.79
CA GLU A 27 0.10 -30.52 4.49
C GLU A 27 0.66 -29.14 4.10
N TRP A 28 0.61 -28.79 2.82
CA TRP A 28 1.00 -27.46 2.34
C TRP A 28 0.14 -26.34 2.92
N LEU A 29 -1.18 -26.51 2.95
CA LEU A 29 -2.11 -25.54 3.54
C LEU A 29 -1.85 -25.36 5.04
N LEU A 30 -1.69 -26.45 5.78
CA LEU A 30 -1.39 -26.42 7.21
C LEU A 30 -0.05 -25.73 7.49
N SER A 31 0.97 -25.97 6.66
CA SER A 31 2.26 -25.29 6.76
C SER A 31 2.14 -23.79 6.47
N SER A 32 1.42 -23.39 5.42
CA SER A 32 1.25 -21.97 5.07
C SER A 32 0.40 -21.22 6.11
N LEU A 33 -0.51 -21.91 6.79
CA LEU A 33 -1.33 -21.31 7.85
C LEU A 33 -0.46 -20.88 9.04
N GLN A 34 0.63 -21.59 9.34
CA GLN A 34 1.54 -21.25 10.44
C GLN A 34 2.14 -19.85 10.30
N ASP A 35 2.48 -19.42 9.08
CA ASP A 35 3.00 -18.07 8.80
C ASP A 35 1.94 -16.99 9.06
N THR A 36 0.68 -17.31 8.74
CA THR A 36 -0.46 -16.43 8.96
C THR A 36 -0.76 -16.29 10.46
N LEU A 37 -0.69 -17.39 11.21
CA LEU A 37 -0.87 -17.40 12.65
C LEU A 37 0.23 -16.60 13.38
N HIS A 38 1.48 -16.67 12.93
CA HIS A 38 2.55 -15.82 13.45
C HIS A 38 2.28 -14.33 13.23
N SER A 39 1.80 -13.97 12.04
CA SER A 39 1.44 -12.58 11.73
C SER A 39 0.26 -12.08 12.58
N LEU A 40 -0.75 -12.94 12.79
CA LEU A 40 -1.88 -12.64 13.65
C LEU A 40 -1.47 -12.48 15.11
N LYS A 41 -0.56 -13.33 15.60
CA LYS A 41 0.00 -13.25 16.95
C LYS A 41 0.59 -11.87 17.23
N ALA A 42 1.41 -11.34 16.33
CA ALA A 42 2.00 -10.01 16.46
C ALA A 42 0.91 -8.92 16.61
N GLY A 43 -0.17 -8.99 15.82
CA GLY A 43 -1.30 -8.05 15.95
C GLY A 43 -2.08 -8.19 17.27
N LEU A 44 -2.20 -9.40 17.80
CA LEU A 44 -2.82 -9.66 19.11
C LEU A 44 -1.93 -9.18 20.27
N GLU A 45 -0.61 -9.31 20.16
CA GLU A 45 0.36 -8.80 21.13
C GLU A 45 0.31 -7.27 21.21
N ASP A 46 0.18 -6.58 20.07
CA ASP A 46 -0.03 -5.13 20.01
C ASP A 46 -1.34 -4.73 20.72
N CYS A 47 -2.43 -5.46 20.46
CA CYS A 47 -3.71 -5.26 21.15
C CYS A 47 -3.57 -5.45 22.67
N ALA A 48 -2.88 -6.51 23.10
CA ALA A 48 -2.62 -6.77 24.52
C ALA A 48 -1.78 -5.64 25.15
N ALA A 49 -0.78 -5.12 24.43
CA ALA A 49 0.06 -4.01 24.88
C ALA A 49 -0.71 -2.67 25.00
N LEU A 50 -1.80 -2.47 24.25
CA LEU A 50 -2.69 -1.31 24.38
C LEU A 50 -3.62 -1.41 25.60
N LEU A 51 -3.99 -2.63 25.98
CA LEU A 51 -4.84 -2.92 27.15
C LEU A 51 -4.03 -3.08 28.45
N ALA A 52 -2.72 -3.29 28.34
CA ALA A 52 -1.82 -3.42 29.47
C ALA A 52 -1.80 -2.14 30.34
N PRO A 53 -1.73 -2.27 31.67
CA PRO A 53 -1.57 -1.13 32.56
C PRO A 53 -0.18 -0.49 32.33
N LYS A 54 -0.16 0.75 31.83
CA LYS A 54 1.06 1.55 31.64
C LYS A 54 1.02 2.79 32.54
N GLU A 55 2.15 3.10 33.17
CA GLU A 55 2.35 4.30 33.98
C GLU A 55 3.35 5.25 33.29
N PRO A 56 3.05 6.56 33.16
CA PRO A 56 1.83 7.25 33.60
C PRO A 56 0.60 6.89 32.75
N GLY A 57 -0.57 6.80 33.38
CA GLY A 57 -1.84 6.46 32.72
C GLY A 57 -2.36 7.53 31.75
N SER A 58 -3.34 7.16 30.93
CA SER A 58 -3.98 8.06 29.95
C SER A 58 -5.02 8.95 30.62
N THR A 59 -4.84 10.27 30.60
CA THR A 59 -5.84 11.22 31.11
C THR A 59 -6.83 11.60 30.01
N LEU A 60 -8.12 11.38 30.29
CA LEU A 60 -9.26 11.55 29.38
C LEU A 60 -10.14 12.68 29.90
N VAL A 61 -10.50 13.62 29.03
CA VAL A 61 -11.40 14.74 29.37
C VAL A 61 -12.85 14.31 29.18
N LEU A 62 -13.71 14.64 30.13
CA LEU A 62 -15.15 14.34 30.11
C LEU A 62 -15.94 15.65 29.99
N SER A 63 -16.80 15.75 28.98
CA SER A 63 -17.67 16.93 28.83
C SER A 63 -18.98 16.60 28.13
N SER A 64 -20.06 17.31 28.48
CA SER A 64 -21.34 17.22 27.77
C SER A 64 -21.36 18.11 26.51
N LEU A 65 -21.79 17.55 25.37
CA LEU A 65 -21.74 18.17 24.03
C LEU A 65 -22.58 19.47 23.86
N ARG A 66 -23.53 19.76 24.75
CA ARG A 66 -24.53 20.85 24.53
C ARG A 66 -24.72 21.83 25.69
N SER A 67 -24.56 21.39 26.92
CA SER A 67 -25.01 22.15 28.10
C SER A 67 -23.87 22.69 28.97
N GLU A 68 -22.62 22.24 28.76
CA GLU A 68 -21.49 22.44 29.69
C GLU A 68 -21.81 22.08 31.16
N SER A 69 -22.89 21.34 31.39
CA SER A 69 -23.36 20.96 32.73
C SER A 69 -22.46 19.93 33.39
N LEU A 70 -21.57 19.29 32.62
CA LEU A 70 -20.55 18.37 33.10
C LEU A 70 -19.22 18.72 32.43
N LYS A 71 -18.19 18.95 33.25
CA LYS A 71 -16.80 19.14 32.81
C LYS A 71 -15.83 18.48 33.78
N GLY A 72 -14.93 17.65 33.30
CA GLY A 72 -13.98 16.95 34.16
C GLY A 72 -12.91 16.19 33.39
N PHE A 73 -12.16 15.38 34.12
CA PHE A 73 -11.22 14.43 33.55
C PHE A 73 -11.16 13.16 34.42
N VAL A 74 -10.71 12.07 33.82
CA VAL A 74 -10.36 10.81 34.50
C VAL A 74 -9.05 10.28 33.93
N THR A 75 -8.24 9.62 34.75
CA THR A 75 -6.99 9.00 34.33
C THR A 75 -7.13 7.49 34.39
N ARG A 76 -6.95 6.83 33.25
CA ARG A 76 -7.05 5.38 33.07
C ARG A 76 -5.66 4.73 33.08
N VAL A 77 -5.51 3.66 33.85
CA VAL A 77 -4.36 2.75 33.81
C VAL A 77 -4.87 1.34 33.55
N GLY A 78 -4.71 0.86 32.30
CA GLY A 78 -5.29 -0.41 31.86
C GLY A 78 -6.82 -0.39 31.92
N ALA A 79 -7.42 -1.30 32.69
CA ALA A 79 -8.87 -1.35 32.92
C ALA A 79 -9.35 -0.48 34.12
N ARG A 80 -8.44 0.20 34.83
CA ARG A 80 -8.77 0.93 36.07
C ARG A 80 -8.78 2.44 35.85
N ILE A 81 -9.67 3.14 36.54
CA ILE A 81 -9.61 4.60 36.71
C ILE A 81 -8.94 4.89 38.05
N VAL A 82 -7.78 5.55 37.99
CA VAL A 82 -6.92 5.79 39.16
C VAL A 82 -7.01 7.21 39.71
N LYS A 83 -7.55 8.14 38.91
CA LYS A 83 -7.72 9.55 39.26
C LYS A 83 -8.88 10.13 38.45
N GLY A 84 -9.53 11.16 38.96
CA GLY A 84 -10.46 11.94 38.17
C GLY A 84 -11.15 13.03 38.98
N ASP A 85 -11.44 14.14 38.33
CA ASP A 85 -12.20 15.26 38.89
C ASP A 85 -13.31 15.61 37.90
N VAL A 86 -14.57 15.57 38.36
CA VAL A 86 -15.76 15.90 37.55
C VAL A 86 -16.54 17.01 38.24
N ASN A 87 -16.76 18.11 37.54
CA ASN A 87 -17.60 19.21 37.98
C ASN A 87 -18.97 19.12 37.33
N LEU A 88 -20.01 19.12 38.17
CA LEU A 88 -21.41 19.02 37.79
C LEU A 88 -22.14 20.34 38.08
N LYS A 89 -22.93 20.79 37.12
CA LYS A 89 -23.86 21.92 37.24
C LYS A 89 -25.26 21.42 36.89
N LEU A 90 -25.95 20.91 37.90
CA LEU A 90 -27.26 20.29 37.80
C LEU A 90 -28.24 21.04 38.69
N SER A 91 -29.44 21.32 38.18
CA SER A 91 -30.50 21.96 38.97
C SER A 91 -30.96 21.09 40.14
N SER A 92 -30.91 19.77 39.98
CA SER A 92 -31.26 18.76 40.99
C SER A 92 -30.13 18.44 41.98
N LEU A 93 -28.92 18.94 41.74
CA LEU A 93 -27.77 18.77 42.64
C LEU A 93 -27.09 20.14 42.85
N PRO A 94 -27.69 21.00 43.70
CA PRO A 94 -27.16 22.35 43.93
C PRO A 94 -25.76 22.29 44.57
N PRO A 95 -24.84 23.19 44.17
CA PRO A 95 -23.49 23.19 44.73
C PRO A 95 -23.49 23.60 46.21
N PRO A 96 -22.51 23.14 47.01
CA PRO A 96 -22.30 23.63 48.38
C PRO A 96 -22.12 25.15 48.43
N ARG A 97 -22.48 25.78 49.56
CA ARG A 97 -22.43 27.25 49.74
C ARG A 97 -21.07 27.81 49.34
N GLY A 98 -21.05 28.71 48.34
CA GLY A 98 -19.84 29.39 47.86
C GLY A 98 -19.17 28.77 46.63
N LEU A 99 -19.65 27.63 46.11
CA LEU A 99 -19.12 27.00 44.90
C LEU A 99 -20.07 27.16 43.70
N SER A 100 -19.50 27.24 42.50
CA SER A 100 -20.26 27.37 41.23
C SER A 100 -20.67 26.04 40.61
N SER A 101 -20.20 24.91 41.14
CA SER A 101 -20.46 23.55 40.66
C SER A 101 -20.22 22.52 41.76
N TYR A 102 -20.89 21.38 41.68
CA TYR A 102 -20.68 20.24 42.56
C TYR A 102 -19.47 19.44 42.05
N LYS A 103 -18.42 19.29 42.86
CA LYS A 103 -17.20 18.58 42.47
C LYS A 103 -17.23 17.13 42.99
N LEU A 104 -17.05 16.18 42.09
CA LEU A 104 -16.78 14.77 42.39
C LEU A 104 -15.30 14.50 42.11
N SER A 105 -14.55 14.06 43.13
CA SER A 105 -13.14 13.72 42.98
C SER A 105 -12.97 12.23 43.32
N ILE A 106 -12.30 11.48 42.44
CA ILE A 106 -11.93 10.08 42.72
C ILE A 106 -10.83 10.12 43.77
N SER A 107 -11.03 9.38 44.87
CA SER A 107 -10.13 9.34 46.02
C SER A 107 -8.76 8.79 45.62
N SER A 108 -7.71 9.47 46.05
CA SER A 108 -6.33 8.99 45.94
C SER A 108 -5.86 8.27 47.20
N ALA A 109 -6.75 7.99 48.16
CA ALA A 109 -6.40 7.32 49.40
C ALA A 109 -6.03 5.84 49.12
N PRO A 110 -4.97 5.29 49.73
CA PRO A 110 -4.55 3.90 49.49
C PRO A 110 -5.61 2.85 49.84
N GLN A 111 -6.54 3.20 50.73
CA GLN A 111 -7.61 2.33 51.22
C GLN A 111 -8.90 2.43 50.38
N ALA A 112 -8.97 3.39 49.44
CA ALA A 112 -10.16 3.61 48.63
C ALA A 112 -10.29 2.53 47.55
N PRO A 113 -11.50 2.00 47.28
CA PRO A 113 -11.70 1.06 46.19
C PRO A 113 -11.31 1.70 44.84
N THR A 114 -10.78 0.91 43.91
CA THR A 114 -10.49 1.38 42.55
C THR A 114 -11.68 1.17 41.64
N LEU A 115 -12.01 2.16 40.82
CA LEU A 115 -13.05 2.03 39.82
C LEU A 115 -12.53 1.22 38.61
N VAL A 116 -13.18 0.09 38.31
CA VAL A 116 -12.77 -0.85 37.24
C VAL A 116 -13.78 -0.83 36.10
N LEU A 117 -13.29 -0.79 34.87
CA LEU A 117 -14.10 -0.92 33.64
C LEU A 117 -14.15 -2.38 33.22
N GLU A 118 -15.22 -3.08 33.60
CA GLU A 118 -15.40 -4.51 33.34
C GLU A 118 -15.23 -4.88 31.86
N GLN A 119 -15.75 -4.05 30.95
CA GLN A 119 -15.63 -4.25 29.50
C GLN A 119 -14.17 -4.31 29.00
N LEU A 120 -13.26 -3.53 29.60
CA LEU A 120 -11.83 -3.61 29.26
C LEU A 120 -11.17 -4.84 29.86
N THR A 121 -11.64 -5.28 31.03
CA THR A 121 -11.18 -6.53 31.63
C THR A 121 -11.56 -7.71 30.75
N THR A 122 -12.82 -7.79 30.31
CA THR A 122 -13.30 -8.82 29.37
C THR A 122 -12.49 -8.79 28.08
N ALA A 123 -12.37 -7.63 27.43
CA ALA A 123 -11.60 -7.52 26.19
C ALA A 123 -10.14 -7.96 26.36
N ARG A 124 -9.50 -7.62 27.48
CA ARG A 124 -8.14 -8.05 27.77
C ARG A 124 -8.05 -9.56 27.97
N THR A 125 -9.00 -10.16 28.69
CA THR A 125 -9.03 -11.61 28.92
C THR A 125 -9.19 -12.35 27.60
N SER A 126 -10.18 -11.99 26.77
CA SER A 126 -10.42 -12.67 25.49
C SER A 126 -9.23 -12.51 24.52
N ILE A 127 -8.55 -11.36 24.50
CA ILE A 127 -7.32 -11.17 23.71
C ILE A 127 -6.17 -12.04 24.20
N ASN A 128 -5.98 -12.17 25.52
CA ASN A 128 -4.97 -13.09 26.06
C ASN A 128 -5.31 -14.55 25.73
N SER A 129 -6.58 -14.94 25.80
CA SER A 129 -7.03 -16.27 25.36
C SER A 129 -6.78 -16.50 23.87
N CYS A 130 -6.90 -15.48 23.02
CA CYS A 130 -6.50 -15.59 21.61
C CYS A 130 -5.00 -15.90 21.47
N LEU A 131 -4.15 -15.24 22.26
CA LEU A 131 -2.69 -15.50 22.26
C LEU A 131 -2.39 -16.94 22.69
N ASP A 132 -3.04 -17.42 23.76
CA ASP A 132 -2.90 -18.80 24.23
C ASP A 132 -3.30 -19.83 23.17
N VAL A 133 -4.39 -19.56 22.43
CA VAL A 133 -4.87 -20.43 21.33
C VAL A 133 -3.88 -20.45 20.17
N VAL A 134 -3.32 -19.29 19.80
CA VAL A 134 -2.30 -19.24 18.74
C VAL A 134 -1.05 -19.99 19.18
N ASP A 135 -0.58 -19.79 20.41
CA ASP A 135 0.57 -20.52 20.95
C ASP A 135 0.33 -22.03 21.06
N ALA A 136 -0.88 -22.44 21.42
CA ALA A 136 -1.28 -23.83 21.40
C ALA A 136 -1.25 -24.42 19.98
N THR A 137 -1.59 -23.63 18.97
CA THR A 137 -1.61 -24.06 17.58
C THR A 137 -0.21 -24.13 16.95
N THR A 138 0.70 -23.23 17.36
CA THR A 138 2.03 -23.10 16.74
C THR A 138 3.13 -23.86 17.48
N TRP A 139 3.06 -23.99 18.81
CA TRP A 139 4.17 -24.50 19.64
C TRP A 139 3.88 -25.78 20.41
N THR A 140 2.68 -25.95 20.98
CA THR A 140 2.42 -27.05 21.92
C THR A 140 1.50 -28.14 21.39
N GLY A 141 0.72 -27.86 20.34
CA GLY A 141 -0.23 -28.79 19.72
C GLY A 141 0.27 -29.45 18.43
N ASP A 142 -0.59 -30.28 17.82
CA ASP A 142 -0.29 -30.96 16.57
C ASP A 142 -0.56 -30.05 15.36
N ALA A 143 0.49 -29.31 14.95
CA ALA A 143 0.47 -28.40 13.82
C ALA A 143 0.20 -29.07 12.46
N LYS A 144 0.16 -30.41 12.38
CA LYS A 144 -0.17 -31.17 11.16
C LYS A 144 -1.56 -31.81 11.20
N ASN A 145 -2.31 -31.65 12.29
CA ASN A 145 -3.65 -32.21 12.43
C ASN A 145 -4.73 -31.18 12.08
N ALA A 146 -5.41 -31.38 10.96
CA ALA A 146 -6.44 -30.47 10.47
C ALA A 146 -7.64 -30.31 11.41
N ASN A 147 -8.05 -31.37 12.11
CA ASN A 147 -9.17 -31.31 13.05
C ASN A 147 -8.82 -30.48 14.29
N PHE A 148 -7.60 -30.66 14.80
CA PHE A 148 -7.08 -29.86 15.92
C PHE A 148 -7.02 -28.37 15.54
N ILE A 149 -6.41 -28.06 14.39
CA ILE A 149 -6.29 -26.68 13.90
C ILE A 149 -7.66 -26.04 13.67
N SER A 150 -8.60 -26.76 13.06
CA SER A 150 -9.96 -26.25 12.84
C SER A 150 -10.64 -25.88 14.17
N GLY A 151 -10.50 -26.71 15.20
CA GLY A 151 -11.05 -26.42 16.53
C GLY A 151 -10.40 -25.20 17.18
N GLN A 152 -9.07 -25.04 17.05
CA GLN A 152 -8.37 -23.86 17.56
C GLN A 152 -8.79 -22.57 16.83
N LEU A 153 -8.96 -22.61 15.51
CA LEU A 153 -9.42 -21.45 14.74
C LEU A 153 -10.84 -21.02 15.12
N GLN A 154 -11.72 -21.97 15.44
CA GLN A 154 -13.07 -21.66 15.90
C GLN A 154 -13.05 -20.99 17.27
N LEU A 155 -12.25 -21.51 18.21
CA LEU A 155 -12.06 -20.91 19.53
C LEU A 155 -11.44 -19.50 19.43
N LEU A 156 -10.48 -19.31 18.52
CA LEU A 156 -9.89 -18.01 18.24
C LEU A 156 -10.95 -17.00 17.75
N PHE A 157 -11.81 -17.43 16.82
CA PHE A 157 -12.89 -16.60 16.31
C PHE A 157 -13.87 -16.17 17.40
N GLU A 158 -14.29 -17.09 18.27
CA GLU A 158 -15.19 -16.80 19.40
C GLU A 158 -14.59 -15.76 20.36
N ASN A 159 -13.32 -15.92 20.74
CA ASN A 159 -12.63 -14.97 21.62
C ASN A 159 -12.48 -13.57 20.98
N VAL A 160 -12.18 -13.50 19.67
CA VAL A 160 -12.11 -12.22 18.96
C VAL A 160 -13.48 -11.53 18.90
N GLN A 161 -14.55 -12.30 18.67
CA GLN A 161 -15.91 -11.76 18.70
C GLN A 161 -16.28 -11.21 20.07
N GLU A 162 -15.97 -11.95 21.14
CA GLU A 162 -16.23 -11.51 22.52
C GLU A 162 -15.49 -10.21 22.86
N ALA A 163 -14.19 -10.10 22.51
CA ALA A 163 -13.41 -8.88 22.70
C ALA A 163 -14.02 -7.68 21.96
N ASN A 164 -14.49 -7.89 20.73
CA ASN A 164 -15.09 -6.85 19.91
C ASN A 164 -16.45 -6.39 20.47
N GLN A 165 -17.30 -7.33 20.89
CA GLN A 165 -18.59 -7.03 21.52
C GLN A 165 -18.42 -6.23 22.82
N ALA A 166 -17.41 -6.59 23.64
CA ALA A 166 -17.10 -5.87 24.87
C ALA A 166 -16.76 -4.39 24.61
N LEU A 167 -16.08 -4.07 23.50
CA LEU A 167 -15.65 -2.70 23.14
C LEU A 167 -16.71 -1.87 22.39
N LYS A 168 -17.62 -2.50 21.65
CA LYS A 168 -18.74 -1.81 20.99
C LYS A 168 -19.81 -1.34 21.97
N GLY A 169 -19.96 -2.04 23.10
CA GLY A 169 -20.97 -1.72 24.10
C GLY A 169 -22.34 -2.35 23.76
N ARG A 170 -23.09 -2.67 24.81
CA ARG A 170 -24.25 -3.59 24.86
C ARG A 170 -23.93 -5.06 24.54
N PRO A 171 -23.33 -5.82 25.47
CA PRO A 171 -23.59 -7.25 25.52
C PRO A 171 -25.06 -7.51 25.87
N GLU A 172 -25.64 -8.63 25.42
CA GLU A 172 -26.96 -9.11 25.85
C GLU A 172 -27.06 -9.34 27.38
N VAL A 173 -25.92 -9.29 28.08
CA VAL A 173 -25.74 -9.55 29.52
C VAL A 173 -25.21 -8.31 30.27
N GLN A 174 -25.56 -7.09 29.85
CA GLN A 174 -25.26 -5.91 30.68
C GLN A 174 -26.29 -5.84 31.83
N LYS A 175 -25.82 -6.04 33.07
CA LYS A 175 -26.64 -5.80 34.26
C LYS A 175 -27.17 -4.37 34.24
N ASN A 176 -28.39 -4.19 34.72
CA ASN A 176 -28.95 -2.87 34.80
C ASN A 176 -28.11 -1.97 35.73
N TRP A 177 -28.02 -0.68 35.42
CA TRP A 177 -27.14 0.24 36.15
C TRP A 177 -27.44 0.35 37.65
N TRP A 178 -28.65 -0.03 38.08
CA TRP A 178 -29.10 -0.05 39.47
C TRP A 178 -28.78 -1.36 40.22
N GLU A 179 -28.39 -2.43 39.53
CA GLU A 179 -28.10 -3.74 40.15
C GLU A 179 -26.73 -3.79 40.84
N ASN A 180 -25.77 -2.98 40.38
CA ASN A 180 -24.43 -2.90 40.97
C ASN A 180 -23.93 -1.45 41.01
N PRO A 181 -24.41 -0.62 41.95
CA PRO A 181 -24.00 0.77 42.06
C PRO A 181 -22.52 0.90 42.47
N VAL A 182 -21.86 1.94 41.97
CA VAL A 182 -20.47 2.27 42.34
C VAL A 182 -20.36 2.55 43.84
N ASP A 183 -19.32 2.01 44.49
CA ASP A 183 -19.05 2.22 45.91
C ASP A 183 -18.80 3.72 46.20
N GLU A 184 -19.52 4.24 47.19
CA GLU A 184 -19.49 5.64 47.61
C GLU A 184 -18.09 6.08 48.04
N LYS A 185 -17.29 5.15 48.58
CA LYS A 185 -15.93 5.37 49.09
C LYS A 185 -14.88 5.54 48.00
N ILE A 186 -15.24 5.30 46.74
CA ILE A 186 -14.38 5.60 45.58
C ILE A 186 -14.15 7.11 45.45
N PHE A 187 -15.05 7.94 45.98
CA PHE A 187 -15.00 9.39 45.90
C PHE A 187 -14.57 10.03 47.22
N ASP A 188 -13.92 11.18 47.14
CA ASP A 188 -13.61 12.05 48.28
C ASP A 188 -14.03 13.51 47.97
N PRO A 189 -15.08 14.03 48.63
CA PRO A 189 -15.93 13.36 49.63
C PRO A 189 -16.79 12.22 49.01
N PRO A 190 -17.36 11.31 49.84
CA PRO A 190 -18.17 10.18 49.36
C PRO A 190 -19.35 10.60 48.46
N LEU A 191 -19.71 9.73 47.52
CA LEU A 191 -20.77 9.99 46.54
C LEU A 191 -22.13 10.24 47.24
N PRO A 192 -22.91 11.29 46.84
CA PRO A 192 -24.23 11.55 47.41
C PRO A 192 -25.20 10.37 47.22
N PRO A 193 -26.11 10.11 48.18
CA PRO A 193 -27.01 8.96 48.14
C PRO A 193 -28.02 9.00 46.99
N ASN A 194 -28.35 10.21 46.51
CA ASN A 194 -29.28 10.48 45.42
C ASN A 194 -28.58 10.66 44.06
N LEU A 195 -27.29 10.32 43.95
CA LEU A 195 -26.50 10.47 42.73
C LEU A 195 -25.95 9.13 42.28
N SER A 196 -26.26 8.73 41.05
CA SER A 196 -25.67 7.57 40.39
C SER A 196 -24.57 8.02 39.43
N PHE A 197 -23.40 7.39 39.56
CA PHE A 197 -22.23 7.59 38.71
C PHE A 197 -21.92 6.27 37.99
N HIS A 198 -21.94 6.26 36.66
CA HIS A 198 -21.67 5.05 35.88
C HIS A 198 -20.79 5.36 34.67
N LEU A 199 -19.62 4.71 34.61
CA LEU A 199 -18.72 4.75 33.46
C LEU A 199 -18.83 3.45 32.68
N SER A 200 -19.00 3.56 31.36
CA SER A 200 -19.04 2.42 30.44
C SER A 200 -18.28 2.73 29.16
N ILE A 201 -18.05 1.70 28.36
CA ILE A 201 -17.52 1.82 27.00
C ILE A 201 -18.63 1.56 26.00
N SER A 202 -18.76 2.45 25.03
CA SER A 202 -19.69 2.27 23.91
C SER A 202 -19.05 2.88 22.67
N GLU A 203 -19.09 2.12 21.57
CA GLU A 203 -18.47 2.48 20.29
C GLU A 203 -17.02 2.96 20.45
N VAL A 204 -16.24 2.23 21.27
CA VAL A 204 -14.82 2.53 21.55
C VAL A 204 -14.59 3.88 22.27
N ALA A 205 -15.64 4.52 22.79
CA ALA A 205 -15.56 5.73 23.61
C ALA A 205 -15.85 5.43 25.08
N LEU A 206 -15.14 6.12 25.98
CA LEU A 206 -15.51 6.14 27.40
C LEU A 206 -16.70 7.09 27.57
N VAL A 207 -17.78 6.58 28.16
CA VAL A 207 -19.03 7.30 28.35
C VAL A 207 -19.32 7.43 29.83
N LEU A 208 -19.59 8.66 30.28
CA LEU A 208 -20.07 8.93 31.63
C LEU A 208 -21.57 9.19 31.62
N HIS A 209 -22.28 8.37 32.40
CA HIS A 209 -23.68 8.56 32.73
C HIS A 209 -23.80 9.05 34.18
N ILE A 210 -24.45 10.20 34.36
CA ILE A 210 -24.81 10.75 35.67
C ILE A 210 -26.33 10.76 35.77
N ARG A 211 -26.88 10.22 36.87
CA ARG A 211 -28.31 10.28 37.18
C ARG A 211 -28.56 10.85 38.57
N THR A 212 -29.49 11.80 38.69
CA THR A 212 -30.00 12.25 40.00
C THR A 212 -31.34 11.59 40.28
N LEU A 213 -31.52 11.02 41.47
CA LEU A 213 -32.66 10.19 41.85
C LEU A 213 -33.52 10.90 42.91
N ASP A 214 -34.83 10.78 42.77
CA ASP A 214 -35.82 11.24 43.75
C ASP A 214 -36.64 10.06 44.32
N PRO A 215 -37.12 10.13 45.58
CA PRO A 215 -37.97 9.09 46.15
C PRO A 215 -39.30 8.98 45.38
N ALA A 216 -39.70 7.76 45.02
CA ALA A 216 -40.97 7.54 44.34
C ALA A 216 -42.17 7.86 45.27
N THR A 217 -43.04 8.80 44.87
CA THR A 217 -44.29 9.07 45.60
C THR A 217 -45.32 7.94 45.38
N PRO A 218 -46.05 7.48 46.41
CA PRO A 218 -46.85 6.24 46.39
C PRO A 218 -48.15 6.27 45.53
N SER A 219 -48.32 7.21 44.61
CA SER A 219 -49.59 7.43 43.87
C SER A 219 -49.59 7.03 42.39
N THR A 220 -48.58 6.33 41.89
CA THR A 220 -48.54 5.87 40.48
C THR A 220 -48.54 4.34 40.42
N PRO A 221 -49.58 3.71 39.84
CA PRO A 221 -49.62 2.25 39.74
C PRO A 221 -48.56 1.76 38.76
N ILE A 222 -47.87 0.69 39.14
CA ILE A 222 -46.88 -0.02 38.32
C ILE A 222 -47.65 -0.77 37.23
N THR A 223 -47.77 -0.17 36.05
CA THR A 223 -48.27 -0.86 34.84
C THR A 223 -47.14 -0.96 33.82
N SER A 224 -46.82 -2.19 33.43
CA SER A 224 -45.80 -2.59 32.46
C SER A 224 -46.20 -2.36 31.00
N ALA A 225 -46.61 -1.13 30.64
CA ALA A 225 -46.87 -0.76 29.24
C ALA A 225 -46.41 0.69 28.97
N PRO A 226 -45.64 0.96 27.89
CA PRO A 226 -45.19 2.31 27.57
C PRO A 226 -46.38 3.18 27.12
N SER A 227 -46.73 4.19 27.91
CA SER A 227 -47.76 5.18 27.58
C SER A 227 -47.19 6.28 26.69
N TYR A 228 -47.59 6.32 25.42
CA TYR A 228 -47.23 7.35 24.42
C TYR A 228 -48.10 8.63 24.52
N SER A 229 -48.57 9.02 25.71
CA SER A 229 -49.43 10.22 25.86
C SER A 229 -48.76 11.33 26.69
N GLY A 230 -47.92 12.12 26.02
CA GLY A 230 -47.18 13.26 26.60
C GLY A 230 -48.01 14.52 26.84
N PHE A 231 -49.10 14.46 27.61
CA PHE A 231 -49.89 15.65 27.96
C PHE A 231 -50.42 15.62 29.41
N SER A 232 -49.56 15.89 30.40
CA SER A 232 -49.98 16.22 31.77
C SER A 232 -50.18 17.74 31.92
N ILE A 233 -51.41 18.15 32.28
CA ILE A 233 -51.79 19.56 32.54
C ILE A 233 -51.00 20.15 33.72
N ARG A 234 -50.48 19.31 34.62
CA ARG A 234 -49.75 19.71 35.83
C ARG A 234 -48.40 20.37 35.50
N ASP A 235 -47.70 19.89 34.48
CA ASP A 235 -46.39 20.39 34.09
C ASP A 235 -46.46 21.79 33.44
N ARG A 236 -47.57 22.11 32.77
CA ARG A 236 -47.81 23.46 32.23
C ARG A 236 -48.07 24.49 33.32
N LEU A 237 -48.72 24.08 34.41
CA LEU A 237 -49.05 24.98 35.54
C LEU A 237 -47.81 25.34 36.38
N ALA A 238 -46.86 24.41 36.53
CA ALA A 238 -45.59 24.67 37.21
C ALA A 238 -44.67 25.63 36.41
N VAL A 239 -44.64 25.49 35.08
CA VAL A 239 -43.86 26.39 34.19
C VAL A 239 -44.48 27.79 34.11
N ALA A 240 -45.81 27.91 34.16
CA ALA A 240 -46.51 29.21 34.14
C ALA A 240 -46.29 30.06 35.42
N LEU A 241 -45.89 29.43 36.53
CA LEU A 241 -45.60 30.09 37.81
C LEU A 241 -44.09 30.33 38.04
N GLY A 242 -43.26 30.20 37.01
CA GLY A 242 -41.82 30.46 37.08
C GLY A 242 -40.95 29.27 37.48
N GLY A 243 -41.51 28.05 37.51
CA GLY A 243 -40.74 26.82 37.76
C GLY A 243 -39.88 26.38 36.57
N THR A 244 -38.73 25.78 36.84
CA THR A 244 -37.86 25.19 35.81
C THR A 244 -38.50 23.95 35.19
N ARG A 245 -38.54 23.88 33.84
CA ARG A 245 -39.05 22.72 33.10
C ARG A 245 -38.19 21.48 33.42
N PRO A 246 -38.76 20.34 33.86
CA PRO A 246 -37.97 19.13 34.07
C PRO A 246 -37.34 18.70 32.75
N PRO A 247 -36.06 18.29 32.73
CA PRO A 247 -35.40 17.87 31.50
C PRO A 247 -36.05 16.58 31.01
N MET A 248 -36.64 16.62 29.82
CA MET A 248 -37.17 15.42 29.17
C MET A 248 -35.99 14.52 28.76
N HIS A 249 -35.89 13.36 29.38
CA HIS A 249 -35.04 12.26 28.94
C HIS A 249 -35.82 10.94 29.05
N ASP A 250 -35.40 9.94 28.28
CA ASP A 250 -36.18 8.71 28.05
C ASP A 250 -36.50 7.95 29.34
N GLU A 251 -35.63 8.05 30.35
CA GLU A 251 -35.79 7.42 31.68
C GLU A 251 -36.55 8.27 32.74
N ALA A 252 -37.01 9.50 32.42
CA ALA A 252 -37.44 10.51 33.42
C ALA A 252 -38.74 10.18 34.19
N SER A 253 -39.41 9.08 33.82
CA SER A 253 -40.67 8.65 34.44
C SER A 253 -40.61 7.20 34.92
N GLU A 254 -39.47 6.54 34.80
CA GLU A 254 -39.29 5.15 35.20
C GLU A 254 -38.82 5.05 36.66
N CYS A 255 -39.37 4.06 37.39
CA CYS A 255 -38.96 3.74 38.75
C CYS A 255 -37.96 2.60 38.74
N PHE A 256 -36.88 2.73 39.51
CA PHE A 256 -35.80 1.77 39.60
C PHE A 256 -35.56 1.37 41.06
N PRO A 257 -35.30 0.09 41.35
CA PRO A 257 -34.90 -0.34 42.69
C PRO A 257 -33.46 0.13 42.96
N TRP A 258 -33.29 1.12 43.85
CA TRP A 258 -31.99 1.70 44.19
C TRP A 258 -31.71 1.55 45.69
N LYS A 259 -30.66 0.79 46.02
CA LYS A 259 -30.22 0.55 47.42
C LYS A 259 -31.37 0.13 48.37
N GLY A 260 -32.32 -0.65 47.86
CA GLY A 260 -33.47 -1.16 48.64
C GLY A 260 -34.70 -0.25 48.71
N GLN A 261 -34.75 0.84 47.93
CA GLN A 261 -35.93 1.72 47.79
C GLN A 261 -36.26 1.98 46.31
N ASP A 262 -37.55 2.13 45.99
CA ASP A 262 -37.96 2.56 44.65
C ASP A 262 -37.72 4.06 44.47
N GLN A 263 -36.92 4.42 43.47
CA GLN A 263 -36.55 5.80 43.15
C GLN A 263 -36.89 6.11 41.70
N GLN A 264 -37.30 7.34 41.42
CA GLN A 264 -37.57 7.82 40.06
C GLN A 264 -36.37 8.63 39.55
N ASN A 265 -35.99 8.45 38.28
CA ASN A 265 -34.89 9.22 37.70
C ASN A 265 -35.35 10.65 37.36
N HIS A 266 -34.66 11.64 37.93
CA HIS A 266 -35.02 13.05 37.79
C HIS A 266 -34.24 13.77 36.68
N ILE A 267 -32.95 13.43 36.49
CA ILE A 267 -32.10 13.95 35.39
C ILE A 267 -31.11 12.87 34.98
N HIS A 268 -31.07 12.55 33.69
CA HIS A 268 -30.00 11.79 33.04
C HIS A 268 -29.12 12.70 32.20
N LEU A 269 -27.83 12.77 32.53
CA LEU A 269 -26.82 13.40 31.69
C LEU A 269 -25.94 12.35 31.01
N TYR A 270 -25.75 12.56 29.71
CA TYR A 270 -24.85 11.80 28.86
C TYR A 270 -23.66 12.67 28.44
N ALA A 271 -22.45 12.25 28.81
CA ALA A 271 -21.20 12.90 28.41
C ALA A 271 -20.28 11.87 27.74
N PRO A 272 -20.27 11.80 26.39
CA PRO A 272 -19.31 10.98 25.69
C PRO A 272 -17.93 11.65 25.75
N TRP A 273 -16.87 10.87 25.80
CA TRP A 273 -15.54 11.37 25.53
C TRP A 273 -15.52 12.04 24.14
N THR A 274 -15.10 13.30 24.08
CA THR A 274 -14.82 13.99 22.83
C THR A 274 -13.34 13.81 22.52
N ILE A 275 -13.04 13.16 21.39
CA ILE A 275 -11.72 13.23 20.77
C ILE A 275 -11.34 14.72 20.72
N ASP A 276 -10.16 15.08 21.20
CA ASP A 276 -9.62 16.44 21.04
C ASP A 276 -9.93 16.90 19.60
N PRO A 277 -10.59 18.05 19.36
CA PRO A 277 -10.86 18.51 17.99
C PRO A 277 -9.57 18.62 17.15
N SER A 278 -8.39 18.67 17.79
CA SER A 278 -7.07 18.60 17.15
C SER A 278 -6.59 17.17 16.80
N MET A 279 -7.27 16.15 17.31
CA MET A 279 -7.05 14.71 17.07
C MET A 279 -8.20 14.02 16.32
N ALA A 280 -9.38 14.65 16.18
CA ALA A 280 -10.43 14.12 15.33
C ALA A 280 -9.94 14.10 13.87
N PRO A 281 -10.05 12.96 13.17
CA PRO A 281 -9.68 12.92 11.75
C PRO A 281 -10.54 13.94 11.00
N ALA A 282 -9.90 14.81 10.23
CA ALA A 282 -10.62 15.73 9.37
C ALA A 282 -11.45 14.94 8.35
N LEU A 283 -12.68 15.39 8.09
CA LEU A 283 -13.50 14.80 7.03
C LEU A 283 -12.82 15.05 5.69
N LEU A 284 -12.45 13.97 5.00
CA LEU A 284 -11.98 14.04 3.63
C LEU A 284 -13.18 14.11 2.69
N THR A 285 -13.32 15.23 1.99
CA THR A 285 -14.37 15.44 0.99
C THR A 285 -13.78 15.75 -0.38
N ALA A 286 -14.50 15.36 -1.43
CA ALA A 286 -14.31 15.86 -2.79
C ALA A 286 -15.39 16.91 -3.07
N ILE A 287 -15.03 17.95 -3.81
CA ILE A 287 -15.94 19.05 -4.16
C ILE A 287 -15.88 19.20 -5.68
N ASP A 288 -17.04 19.11 -6.35
CA ASP A 288 -17.15 19.57 -7.73
C ASP A 288 -17.05 21.10 -7.73
N SER A 289 -16.03 21.63 -8.39
CA SER A 289 -15.74 23.07 -8.44
C SER A 289 -16.02 23.66 -9.83
N THR A 290 -16.72 22.92 -10.68
CA THR A 290 -17.09 23.39 -12.01
C THR A 290 -17.89 24.68 -11.89
N SER A 291 -17.44 25.73 -12.56
CA SER A 291 -18.05 27.07 -12.53
C SER A 291 -17.99 27.82 -11.19
N HIS A 292 -17.32 27.28 -10.16
CA HIS A 292 -17.09 28.01 -8.92
C HIS A 292 -16.22 29.24 -9.15
N VAL A 293 -16.43 30.31 -8.38
CA VAL A 293 -15.52 31.45 -8.33
C VAL A 293 -14.57 31.29 -7.14
N HIS A 294 -13.30 31.09 -7.45
CA HIS A 294 -12.23 31.06 -6.46
C HIS A 294 -11.53 32.42 -6.41
N LEU A 295 -11.53 33.05 -5.24
CA LEU A 295 -10.84 34.31 -4.98
C LEU A 295 -9.44 34.05 -4.42
N ILE A 296 -8.39 34.45 -5.13
CA ILE A 296 -7.00 34.31 -4.71
C ILE A 296 -6.46 35.68 -4.31
N VAL A 297 -6.01 35.83 -3.06
CA VAL A 297 -5.44 37.08 -2.54
C VAL A 297 -3.93 36.95 -2.38
N GLY A 298 -3.18 37.79 -3.11
CA GLY A 298 -1.72 37.86 -3.10
C GLY A 298 -1.06 37.53 -4.44
N SER A 299 0.22 37.87 -4.59
CA SER A 299 0.95 37.88 -5.86
C SER A 299 2.12 36.90 -5.97
N ASN A 300 2.35 36.10 -4.92
CA ASN A 300 3.52 35.22 -4.86
C ASN A 300 3.38 33.95 -5.74
N PRO A 301 4.45 33.16 -5.92
CA PRO A 301 4.37 31.92 -6.71
C PRO A 301 3.31 30.92 -6.22
N LEU A 302 2.97 30.94 -4.93
CA LEU A 302 1.90 30.11 -4.37
C LEU A 302 0.53 30.54 -4.91
N ALA A 303 0.29 31.84 -5.13
CA ALA A 303 -0.92 32.35 -5.79
C ALA A 303 -1.05 31.75 -7.19
N GLY A 304 0.05 31.70 -7.96
CA GLY A 304 0.11 31.00 -9.25
C GLY A 304 -0.30 29.54 -9.16
N ALA A 305 0.19 28.80 -8.16
CA ALA A 305 -0.20 27.42 -7.95
C ALA A 305 -1.70 27.27 -7.61
N ARG A 306 -2.29 28.21 -6.85
CA ARG A 306 -3.72 28.22 -6.52
C ARG A 306 -4.61 28.56 -7.72
N CYS A 307 -4.21 29.52 -8.54
CA CYS A 307 -4.91 29.84 -9.78
C CYS A 307 -4.89 28.65 -10.75
N ASN A 308 -3.70 28.06 -11.00
CA ASN A 308 -3.57 26.89 -11.87
C ASN A 308 -4.47 25.74 -11.41
N ARG A 309 -4.44 25.42 -10.10
CA ARG A 309 -5.25 24.33 -9.57
C ARG A 309 -6.75 24.61 -9.66
N SER A 310 -7.16 25.87 -9.50
CA SER A 310 -8.57 26.28 -9.66
C SER A 310 -9.05 26.09 -11.10
N ILE A 311 -8.24 26.49 -12.07
CA ILE A 311 -8.54 26.30 -13.50
C ILE A 311 -8.60 24.80 -13.86
N GLU A 312 -7.66 23.99 -13.36
CA GLU A 312 -7.62 22.54 -13.59
C GLU A 312 -8.90 21.81 -13.14
N VAL A 313 -9.58 22.33 -12.10
CA VAL A 313 -10.82 21.75 -11.57
C VAL A 313 -12.09 22.41 -12.12
N GLY A 314 -11.96 23.26 -13.15
CA GLY A 314 -13.10 23.93 -13.78
C GLY A 314 -13.62 25.19 -13.07
N ALA A 315 -12.90 25.70 -12.07
CA ALA A 315 -13.27 26.92 -11.36
C ALA A 315 -12.70 28.17 -12.06
N LYS A 316 -13.43 29.28 -11.97
CA LYS A 316 -12.99 30.62 -12.39
C LYS A 316 -12.07 31.23 -11.33
N ALA A 317 -10.81 31.44 -11.69
CA ALA A 317 -9.83 32.04 -10.79
C ALA A 317 -9.82 33.57 -10.89
N THR A 318 -10.16 34.25 -9.79
CA THR A 318 -10.09 35.71 -9.67
C THR A 318 -8.94 36.09 -8.75
N LEU A 319 -7.96 36.82 -9.26
CA LEU A 319 -6.76 37.23 -8.54
C LEU A 319 -6.91 38.67 -8.03
N VAL A 320 -6.74 38.89 -6.73
CA VAL A 320 -6.67 40.23 -6.14
C VAL A 320 -5.24 40.50 -5.68
N ALA A 321 -4.58 41.42 -6.37
CA ALA A 321 -3.24 41.87 -6.05
C ALA A 321 -3.02 43.31 -6.55
N PRO A 322 -2.24 44.15 -5.83
CA PRO A 322 -1.88 45.50 -6.26
C PRO A 322 -1.26 45.55 -7.66
N GLU A 323 -1.44 46.65 -8.40
CA GLU A 323 -0.91 46.82 -9.75
C GLU A 323 0.63 46.80 -9.81
N ASP A 324 1.29 47.26 -8.74
CA ASP A 324 2.75 47.26 -8.57
C ASP A 324 3.31 45.90 -8.13
N ALA A 325 2.46 44.89 -7.94
CA ALA A 325 2.90 43.58 -7.50
C ALA A 325 3.68 42.84 -8.59
N THR A 326 4.86 42.33 -8.26
CA THR A 326 5.65 41.49 -9.16
C THR A 326 5.00 40.11 -9.33
N LEU A 327 4.34 39.88 -10.45
CA LEU A 327 3.70 38.60 -10.78
C LEU A 327 4.71 37.63 -11.41
N HIS A 328 4.57 36.34 -11.10
CA HIS A 328 5.35 35.28 -11.74
C HIS A 328 4.95 35.12 -13.21
N TYR A 329 5.91 34.86 -14.11
CA TYR A 329 5.67 34.80 -15.57
C TYR A 329 4.52 33.87 -15.98
N GLY A 330 4.40 32.71 -15.33
CA GLY A 330 3.34 31.74 -15.62
C GLY A 330 1.93 32.20 -15.25
N LEU A 331 1.82 33.12 -14.28
CA LEU A 331 0.57 33.75 -13.91
C LEU A 331 0.20 34.84 -14.94
N MET A 332 1.18 35.65 -15.33
CA MET A 332 0.99 36.73 -16.32
C MET A 332 0.53 36.18 -17.67
N LYS A 333 1.14 35.08 -18.15
CA LYS A 333 0.70 34.38 -19.36
C LYS A 333 -0.78 34.00 -19.33
N ARG A 334 -1.28 33.48 -18.21
CA ARG A 334 -2.69 33.06 -18.09
C ARG A 334 -3.66 34.23 -17.96
N ILE A 335 -3.21 35.35 -17.38
CA ILE A 335 -3.97 36.61 -17.37
C ILE A 335 -4.09 37.13 -18.81
N ASP A 336 -3.00 37.12 -19.57
CA ASP A 336 -2.99 37.56 -20.98
C ASP A 336 -3.86 36.65 -21.87
N GLU A 337 -3.92 35.35 -21.57
CA GLU A 337 -4.81 34.37 -22.21
C GLU A 337 -6.30 34.50 -21.77
N GLY A 338 -6.62 35.42 -20.85
CA GLY A 338 -7.99 35.64 -20.35
C GLY A 338 -8.52 34.53 -19.44
N GLN A 339 -7.65 33.67 -18.89
CA GLN A 339 -8.06 32.57 -18.00
C GLN A 339 -8.14 32.98 -16.52
N ILE A 340 -7.55 34.12 -16.15
CA ILE A 340 -7.51 34.66 -14.79
C ILE A 340 -7.94 36.11 -14.82
N ASP A 341 -8.96 36.45 -14.03
CA ASP A 341 -9.40 37.82 -13.86
C ASP A 341 -8.53 38.50 -12.80
N TRP A 342 -7.64 39.40 -13.22
CA TRP A 342 -6.78 40.14 -12.30
C TRP A 342 -7.39 41.49 -11.91
N ILE A 343 -7.79 41.58 -10.64
CA ILE A 343 -8.24 42.81 -9.99
C ILE A 343 -7.01 43.51 -9.42
N LYS A 344 -6.58 44.56 -10.12
CA LYS A 344 -5.37 45.35 -9.86
C LYS A 344 -5.49 46.31 -8.68
N ARG A 345 -5.83 45.78 -7.50
CA ARG A 345 -5.90 46.55 -6.25
C ARG A 345 -5.77 45.63 -5.03
N SER A 346 -5.65 46.23 -3.86
CA SER A 346 -5.77 45.53 -2.59
C SER A 346 -7.19 44.99 -2.37
N PHE A 347 -7.27 43.93 -1.56
CA PHE A 347 -8.51 43.32 -1.12
C PHE A 347 -9.44 44.30 -0.40
N ARG A 348 -10.74 44.19 -0.67
CA ARG A 348 -11.83 44.90 0.02
C ARG A 348 -12.86 43.90 0.51
N ASP A 349 -13.52 44.21 1.63
CA ASP A 349 -14.50 43.30 2.25
C ASP A 349 -15.67 42.96 1.31
N GLU A 350 -16.06 43.89 0.43
CA GLU A 350 -17.10 43.72 -0.59
C GLU A 350 -16.75 42.67 -1.67
N ASP A 351 -15.46 42.35 -1.85
CA ASP A 351 -14.99 41.37 -2.85
C ASP A 351 -15.58 39.99 -2.60
N LEU A 352 -15.86 39.67 -1.34
CA LEU A 352 -16.43 38.38 -0.94
C LEU A 352 -17.89 38.20 -1.37
N THR A 353 -18.61 39.29 -1.63
CA THR A 353 -20.05 39.30 -1.92
C THR A 353 -20.42 39.98 -3.24
N THR A 354 -19.43 40.35 -4.05
CA THR A 354 -19.65 41.02 -5.35
C THR A 354 -19.00 40.29 -6.52
N LEU A 355 -17.99 39.46 -6.26
CA LEU A 355 -17.21 38.79 -7.30
C LEU A 355 -17.66 37.35 -7.57
N GLY A 356 -18.56 36.81 -6.75
CA GLY A 356 -19.11 35.48 -6.93
C GLY A 356 -20.09 35.39 -8.09
N ARG A 357 -20.61 34.18 -8.30
CA ARG A 357 -21.58 33.88 -9.35
C ARG A 357 -23.01 34.25 -8.93
N ASP A 358 -23.85 34.57 -9.91
CA ASP A 358 -25.23 35.04 -9.70
C ASP A 358 -26.09 34.03 -8.93
N GLU A 359 -25.84 32.73 -9.13
CA GLU A 359 -26.56 31.62 -8.48
C GLU A 359 -26.41 31.57 -6.94
N VAL A 360 -25.41 32.26 -6.39
CA VAL A 360 -25.13 32.30 -4.94
C VAL A 360 -25.07 33.74 -4.42
N ASP A 361 -25.91 34.62 -4.98
CA ASP A 361 -26.01 36.04 -4.59
C ASP A 361 -24.65 36.77 -4.65
N HIS A 362 -23.85 36.46 -5.67
CA HIS A 362 -22.50 37.01 -5.90
C HIS A 362 -21.49 36.74 -4.76
N VAL A 363 -21.76 35.78 -3.89
CA VAL A 363 -20.81 35.33 -2.87
C VAL A 363 -19.76 34.42 -3.50
N VAL A 364 -18.48 34.64 -3.20
CA VAL A 364 -17.40 33.79 -3.73
C VAL A 364 -17.43 32.39 -3.10
N ASP A 365 -17.21 31.34 -3.89
CA ASP A 365 -17.33 29.95 -3.43
C ASP A 365 -16.14 29.50 -2.56
N ALA A 366 -14.94 30.05 -2.79
CA ALA A 366 -13.76 29.78 -1.95
C ALA A 366 -12.73 30.92 -2.00
N VAL A 367 -11.98 31.08 -0.90
CA VAL A 367 -10.93 32.10 -0.77
C VAL A 367 -9.58 31.48 -0.43
N PHE A 368 -8.54 31.82 -1.19
CA PHE A 368 -7.15 31.42 -0.97
C PHE A 368 -6.29 32.63 -0.65
N VAL A 369 -5.82 32.73 0.59
CA VAL A 369 -4.95 33.82 1.04
C VAL A 369 -3.50 33.38 1.04
N THR A 370 -2.68 34.02 0.22
CA THR A 370 -1.26 33.66 0.05
C THR A 370 -0.28 34.63 0.73
N LEU A 371 -0.79 35.68 1.40
CA LEU A 371 -0.01 36.72 2.09
C LEU A 371 0.72 36.24 3.36
N GLY A 372 0.47 34.99 3.81
CA GLY A 372 1.05 34.37 5.01
C GLY A 372 0.30 34.70 6.31
N GLY A 373 0.45 33.85 7.32
CA GLY A 373 -0.32 33.94 8.58
C GLY A 373 -0.08 35.16 9.46
N LYS A 374 1.09 35.80 9.35
CA LYS A 374 1.45 36.99 10.15
C LYS A 374 0.89 38.29 9.56
N HIS A 375 0.38 38.25 8.32
CA HIS A 375 -0.14 39.44 7.66
C HIS A 375 -1.49 39.83 8.29
N PRO A 376 -1.71 41.10 8.70
CA PRO A 376 -2.96 41.52 9.34
C PRO A 376 -4.22 41.20 8.52
N LEU A 377 -4.14 41.37 7.19
CA LEU A 377 -5.23 41.02 6.28
C LEU A 377 -5.61 39.53 6.32
N SER A 378 -4.68 38.61 6.59
CA SER A 378 -4.98 37.17 6.61
C SER A 378 -5.96 36.80 7.72
N THR A 379 -5.78 37.36 8.92
CA THR A 379 -6.70 37.17 10.05
C THR A 379 -8.05 37.85 9.79
N HIS A 380 -8.04 39.05 9.21
CA HIS A 380 -9.25 39.80 8.84
C HIS A 380 -10.10 39.04 7.81
N ILE A 381 -9.50 38.64 6.68
CA ILE A 381 -10.15 37.86 5.63
C ILE A 381 -10.70 36.54 6.19
N SER A 382 -9.91 35.80 6.98
CA SER A 382 -10.34 34.55 7.60
C SER A 382 -11.57 34.73 8.51
N THR A 383 -11.59 35.79 9.31
CA THR A 383 -12.71 36.10 10.21
C THR A 383 -13.98 36.44 9.42
N LEU A 384 -13.85 37.25 8.37
CA LEU A 384 -14.97 37.59 7.48
C LEU A 384 -15.53 36.36 6.77
N CYS A 385 -14.65 35.53 6.19
CA CYS A 385 -15.05 34.30 5.50
C CYS A 385 -15.81 33.36 6.44
N ARG A 386 -15.34 33.18 7.68
CA ARG A 386 -16.06 32.37 8.69
C ARG A 386 -17.44 32.91 9.01
N ARG A 387 -17.59 34.24 9.13
CA ARG A 387 -18.88 34.89 9.37
C ARG A 387 -19.86 34.66 8.21
N LEU A 388 -19.36 34.72 6.98
CA LEU A 388 -20.14 34.50 5.75
C LEU A 388 -20.25 33.02 5.35
N ARG A 389 -19.66 32.10 6.12
CA ARG A 389 -19.57 30.66 5.81
C ARG A 389 -18.87 30.34 4.48
N ILE A 390 -17.94 31.20 4.07
CA ILE A 390 -17.11 31.01 2.89
C ILE A 390 -15.90 30.13 3.27
N PRO A 391 -15.62 29.03 2.53
CA PRO A 391 -14.39 28.26 2.67
C PRO A 391 -13.15 29.13 2.47
N VAL A 392 -12.22 29.11 3.43
CA VAL A 392 -10.97 29.89 3.39
C VAL A 392 -9.75 29.01 3.67
N ASN A 393 -8.71 29.18 2.86
CA ASN A 393 -7.39 28.57 3.06
C ASN A 393 -6.34 29.67 3.13
N VAL A 394 -5.60 29.73 4.24
CA VAL A 394 -4.52 30.68 4.48
C VAL A 394 -3.17 29.95 4.48
N ALA A 395 -2.24 30.42 3.66
CA ALA A 395 -0.89 29.87 3.57
C ALA A 395 -0.16 29.96 4.93
N ASP A 396 0.47 28.86 5.32
CA ASP A 396 1.27 28.71 6.54
C ASP A 396 0.53 29.06 7.86
N ALA A 397 -0.81 29.05 7.85
CA ALA A 397 -1.63 29.34 9.02
C ALA A 397 -2.85 28.39 9.13
N PRO A 398 -2.64 27.11 9.52
CA PRO A 398 -3.73 26.13 9.63
C PRO A 398 -4.88 26.57 10.55
N ASN A 399 -4.58 27.33 11.60
CA ASN A 399 -5.56 27.89 12.54
C ASN A 399 -6.47 28.96 11.91
N LEU A 400 -6.10 29.53 10.76
CA LEU A 400 -6.90 30.50 10.01
C LEU A 400 -7.68 29.85 8.85
N CYS A 401 -7.47 28.56 8.58
CA CYS A 401 -8.18 27.83 7.55
C CYS A 401 -9.53 27.31 8.06
N THR A 402 -10.47 27.09 7.13
CA THR A 402 -11.65 26.24 7.33
C THR A 402 -11.54 24.93 6.54
N PHE A 403 -10.62 24.85 5.57
CA PHE A 403 -10.27 23.61 4.87
C PHE A 403 -8.76 23.53 4.58
N THR A 404 -8.26 22.30 4.40
CA THR A 404 -6.85 22.04 4.08
C THR A 404 -6.74 21.39 2.72
N LEU A 405 -5.79 21.86 1.92
CA LEU A 405 -5.50 21.25 0.62
C LEU A 405 -4.68 19.97 0.80
N LEU A 406 -5.13 18.91 0.13
CA LEU A 406 -4.55 17.58 0.23
C LEU A 406 -3.32 17.41 -0.65
N SER A 407 -2.49 16.43 -0.32
CA SER A 407 -1.48 15.91 -1.25
C SER A 407 -2.19 15.02 -2.27
N THR A 408 -2.45 15.53 -3.47
CA THR A 408 -3.26 14.85 -4.47
C THR A 408 -2.45 14.19 -5.59
N TYR A 409 -2.92 13.02 -6.03
CA TYR A 409 -2.58 12.36 -7.29
C TYR A 409 -3.84 12.32 -8.17
N SER A 410 -3.68 12.55 -9.47
CA SER A 410 -4.79 12.58 -10.43
C SER A 410 -4.36 11.87 -11.71
N ASP A 411 -5.19 10.94 -12.18
CA ASP A 411 -5.08 10.22 -13.45
C ASP A 411 -6.48 10.14 -14.08
N GLY A 412 -6.80 11.07 -14.97
CA GLY A 412 -8.16 11.25 -15.48
C GLY A 412 -9.19 11.42 -14.33
N PRO A 413 -10.29 10.64 -14.29
CA PRO A 413 -11.29 10.71 -13.22
C PRO A 413 -10.81 10.09 -11.89
N LEU A 414 -9.70 9.34 -11.88
CA LEU A 414 -9.16 8.78 -10.65
C LEU A 414 -8.39 9.86 -9.88
N GLN A 415 -8.85 10.15 -8.67
CA GLN A 415 -8.19 11.08 -7.77
C GLN A 415 -7.92 10.42 -6.42
N ILE A 416 -6.74 10.68 -5.87
CA ILE A 416 -6.33 10.21 -4.54
C ILE A 416 -5.82 11.40 -3.75
N GLY A 417 -6.44 11.68 -2.61
CA GLY A 417 -6.01 12.70 -1.67
C GLY A 417 -5.41 12.07 -0.42
N VAL A 418 -4.22 12.52 -0.02
CA VAL A 418 -3.57 12.09 1.22
C VAL A 418 -3.47 13.28 2.18
N THR A 419 -3.92 13.07 3.43
CA THR A 419 -3.74 14.01 4.55
C THR A 419 -3.10 13.31 5.74
N THR A 420 -2.40 14.10 6.55
CA THR A 420 -1.95 13.70 7.89
C THR A 420 -2.56 14.63 8.95
N SER A 421 -3.76 15.16 8.69
CA SER A 421 -4.44 16.17 9.52
C SER A 421 -3.54 17.35 9.90
N GLY A 422 -2.74 17.83 8.95
CA GLY A 422 -1.80 18.94 9.15
C GLY A 422 -0.52 18.61 9.93
N LYS A 423 -0.30 17.36 10.38
CA LYS A 423 0.86 16.98 11.21
C LYS A 423 2.16 16.67 10.42
N GLY A 424 2.11 16.56 9.09
CA GLY A 424 3.26 16.09 8.31
C GLY A 424 3.07 16.19 6.79
N CYS A 425 3.16 17.39 6.23
CA CYS A 425 2.99 17.64 4.78
C CYS A 425 3.98 16.84 3.90
N LYS A 426 5.24 16.70 4.34
CA LYS A 426 6.25 15.91 3.62
C LYS A 426 5.94 14.41 3.66
N LEU A 427 5.39 13.92 4.78
CA LEU A 427 4.98 12.53 4.94
C LEU A 427 3.76 12.21 4.05
N ALA A 428 2.75 13.08 4.05
CA ALA A 428 1.60 12.97 3.13
C ALA A 428 2.05 12.90 1.65
N SER A 429 3.04 13.71 1.29
CA SER A 429 3.63 13.72 -0.07
C SER A 429 4.43 12.44 -0.39
N ARG A 430 5.08 11.82 0.61
CA ARG A 430 5.77 10.53 0.46
C ARG A 430 4.76 9.38 0.31
N ILE A 431 3.77 9.31 1.19
CA ILE A 431 2.69 8.30 1.13
C ILE A 431 1.98 8.34 -0.23
N ARG A 432 1.61 9.54 -0.70
CA ARG A 432 1.03 9.72 -2.03
C ARG A 432 1.91 9.14 -3.15
N ARG A 433 3.24 9.36 -3.10
CA ARG A 433 4.17 8.83 -4.11
C ARG A 433 4.23 7.31 -4.09
N GLU A 434 4.23 6.71 -2.91
CA GLU A 434 4.21 5.25 -2.74
C GLU A 434 2.93 4.67 -3.36
N ILE A 435 1.77 5.23 -2.99
CA ILE A 435 0.47 4.83 -3.55
C ILE A 435 0.50 4.97 -5.07
N ALA A 436 0.88 6.14 -5.60
CA ALA A 436 0.93 6.38 -7.04
C ALA A 436 1.86 5.40 -7.78
N SER A 437 2.99 5.01 -7.17
CA SER A 437 3.93 4.05 -7.77
C SER A 437 3.40 2.62 -7.81
N SER A 438 2.49 2.27 -6.89
CA SER A 438 1.87 0.94 -6.83
C SER A 438 0.73 0.75 -7.83
N LEU A 439 0.15 1.85 -8.33
CA LEU A 439 -0.99 1.81 -9.24
C LEU A 439 -0.54 1.43 -10.66
N PRO A 440 -1.31 0.60 -11.38
CA PRO A 440 -1.05 0.31 -12.79
C PRO A 440 -1.14 1.58 -13.64
N SER A 441 -0.31 1.67 -14.68
CA SER A 441 -0.46 2.69 -15.72
C SER A 441 -1.85 2.60 -16.37
N SER A 442 -2.45 3.74 -16.75
CA SER A 442 -3.75 3.86 -17.43
C SER A 442 -4.99 3.43 -16.63
N LEU A 443 -4.88 3.29 -15.30
CA LEU A 443 -6.03 2.96 -14.46
C LEU A 443 -7.12 4.04 -14.55
N GLY A 444 -6.76 5.32 -14.67
CA GLY A 444 -7.71 6.42 -14.88
C GLY A 444 -8.62 6.21 -16.09
N THR A 445 -8.05 5.76 -17.22
CA THR A 445 -8.83 5.45 -18.43
C THR A 445 -9.82 4.31 -18.20
N SER A 446 -9.42 3.28 -17.43
CA SER A 446 -10.32 2.18 -17.08
C SER A 446 -11.46 2.62 -16.16
N VAL A 447 -11.20 3.54 -15.22
CA VAL A 447 -12.26 4.14 -14.38
C VAL A 447 -13.29 4.87 -15.24
N GLU A 448 -12.83 5.67 -16.22
CA GLU A 448 -13.72 6.38 -17.16
C GLU A 448 -14.57 5.40 -17.99
N ARG A 449 -13.95 4.34 -18.52
CA ARG A 449 -14.64 3.29 -19.29
C ARG A 449 -15.72 2.62 -18.46
N LEU A 450 -15.39 2.13 -17.26
CA LEU A 450 -16.34 1.47 -16.35
C LEU A 450 -17.48 2.41 -15.95
N GLY A 451 -17.19 3.69 -15.73
CA GLY A 451 -18.21 4.71 -15.47
C GLY A 451 -19.14 4.95 -16.67
N THR A 452 -18.61 4.96 -17.89
CA THR A 452 -19.39 5.08 -19.14
C THR A 452 -20.29 3.86 -19.34
N ILE A 453 -19.79 2.67 -19.07
CA ILE A 453 -20.58 1.43 -19.14
C ILE A 453 -21.71 1.44 -18.12
N ARG A 454 -21.42 1.86 -16.88
CA ARG A 454 -22.45 2.00 -15.85
C ARG A 454 -23.58 2.94 -16.29
N ARG A 455 -23.22 4.11 -16.87
CA ARG A 455 -24.19 5.06 -17.42
C ARG A 455 -25.02 4.44 -18.54
N ARG A 456 -24.36 3.77 -19.49
CA ARG A 456 -25.04 3.10 -20.61
C ARG A 456 -26.00 2.01 -20.15
N ILE A 457 -25.60 1.16 -19.20
CA ILE A 457 -26.48 0.14 -18.61
C ILE A 457 -27.70 0.82 -17.97
N TRP A 458 -27.48 1.88 -17.19
CA TRP A 458 -28.55 2.64 -16.57
C TRP A 458 -29.50 3.27 -17.59
N GLU A 459 -28.97 3.92 -18.64
CA GLU A 459 -29.76 4.52 -19.73
C GLU A 459 -30.56 3.46 -20.50
N GLU A 460 -29.96 2.32 -20.85
CA GLU A 460 -30.63 1.20 -21.53
C GLU A 460 -31.74 0.59 -20.65
N ASP A 461 -31.49 0.44 -19.34
CA ASP A 461 -32.46 -0.06 -18.37
C ASP A 461 -33.64 0.91 -18.18
N HIS A 462 -33.37 2.22 -18.11
CA HIS A 462 -34.40 3.24 -17.90
C HIS A 462 -35.21 3.52 -19.17
N ALA A 463 -34.59 3.44 -20.35
CA ALA A 463 -35.30 3.51 -21.63
C ALA A 463 -36.25 2.33 -21.83
N ALA A 464 -35.85 1.12 -21.40
CA ALA A 464 -36.71 -0.06 -21.43
C ALA A 464 -37.93 0.09 -20.50
N GLU A 465 -37.74 0.68 -19.31
CA GLU A 465 -38.80 0.98 -18.33
C GLU A 465 -39.82 1.97 -18.92
N LEU A 466 -39.37 3.07 -19.54
CA LEU A 466 -40.24 4.01 -20.24
C LEU A 466 -41.01 3.39 -21.41
N SER A 467 -40.39 2.48 -22.18
CA SER A 467 -41.07 1.81 -23.29
C SER A 467 -42.16 0.84 -22.83
N MET A 468 -41.94 0.15 -21.70
CA MET A 468 -42.94 -0.77 -21.13
C MET A 468 -44.13 -0.01 -20.54
N ASP A 469 -43.91 1.15 -19.91
CA ASP A 469 -44.99 2.02 -19.42
C ASP A 469 -45.84 2.58 -20.58
N LEU A 470 -45.22 2.90 -21.73
CA LEU A 470 -45.94 3.36 -22.93
C LEU A 470 -46.70 2.23 -23.65
N GLU A 471 -46.13 1.02 -23.72
CA GLU A 471 -46.82 -0.16 -24.28
C GLU A 471 -48.01 -0.61 -23.41
N ALA A 472 -47.91 -0.46 -22.08
CA ALA A 472 -49.03 -0.72 -21.16
C ALA A 472 -50.19 0.29 -21.30
N GLU A 473 -49.92 1.51 -21.79
CA GLU A 473 -50.95 2.49 -22.15
C GLU A 473 -51.55 2.26 -23.55
N GLU A 474 -50.81 1.64 -24.49
CA GLU A 474 -51.29 1.33 -25.86
C GLU A 474 -51.99 -0.05 -26.00
N GLU A 475 -51.81 -0.98 -25.04
CA GLU A 475 -52.41 -2.33 -25.06
C GLU A 475 -53.95 -2.39 -24.85
N ASP A 476 -54.65 -1.26 -24.70
CA ASP A 476 -56.13 -1.22 -24.80
C ASP A 476 -56.63 -1.33 -26.26
N ALA A 477 -55.73 -1.46 -27.25
CA ALA A 477 -56.09 -1.61 -28.65
C ALA A 477 -55.18 -2.55 -29.47
N GLY A 478 -55.38 -3.86 -29.31
CA GLY A 478 -55.20 -4.82 -30.42
C GLY A 478 -53.92 -5.66 -30.44
N GLN A 479 -54.08 -6.95 -30.13
CA GLN A 479 -53.05 -7.98 -30.18
C GLN A 479 -52.44 -8.21 -31.57
N THR A 480 -51.10 -8.26 -31.65
CA THR A 480 -50.39 -8.93 -32.75
C THR A 480 -49.33 -9.93 -32.23
N ALA A 481 -49.10 -10.96 -33.03
CA ALA A 481 -48.58 -12.27 -32.64
C ALA A 481 -47.05 -12.34 -32.44
N SER A 482 -46.58 -12.18 -31.20
CA SER A 482 -45.26 -12.65 -30.71
C SER A 482 -45.38 -13.67 -29.57
N PHE A 483 -46.50 -14.41 -29.54
CA PHE A 483 -47.01 -15.23 -28.43
C PHE A 483 -46.24 -16.55 -28.15
N ASN A 484 -44.92 -16.64 -28.26
CA ASN A 484 -44.21 -17.87 -27.87
C ASN A 484 -42.84 -17.65 -27.21
N LYS A 485 -42.69 -16.55 -26.46
CA LYS A 485 -41.65 -16.46 -25.44
C LYS A 485 -42.20 -15.72 -24.23
N LEU A 486 -42.67 -16.47 -23.24
CA LEU A 486 -42.99 -15.93 -21.92
C LEU A 486 -41.71 -15.34 -21.34
N ILE A 487 -41.55 -14.02 -21.43
CA ILE A 487 -40.59 -13.25 -20.65
C ILE A 487 -41.45 -12.55 -19.61
N THR A 488 -41.34 -12.94 -18.35
CA THR A 488 -42.12 -12.29 -17.28
C THR A 488 -41.49 -10.92 -16.94
N PRO A 489 -42.24 -9.97 -16.37
CA PRO A 489 -41.66 -8.72 -15.85
C PRO A 489 -40.53 -9.00 -14.83
N GLU A 490 -40.66 -10.10 -14.08
CA GLU A 490 -39.66 -10.60 -13.14
C GLU A 490 -38.34 -11.00 -13.84
N ASP A 491 -38.39 -11.53 -15.08
CA ASP A 491 -37.20 -11.91 -15.86
C ASP A 491 -36.39 -10.69 -16.34
N VAL A 492 -37.06 -9.57 -16.65
CA VAL A 492 -36.44 -8.31 -17.09
C VAL A 492 -35.78 -7.60 -15.91
N GLU A 493 -36.46 -7.51 -14.76
CA GLU A 493 -35.87 -6.97 -13.54
C GLU A 493 -34.72 -7.84 -13.01
N ALA A 494 -34.84 -9.17 -13.12
CA ALA A 494 -33.76 -10.09 -12.81
C ALA A 494 -32.56 -9.92 -13.77
N ALA A 495 -32.79 -9.63 -15.06
CA ALA A 495 -31.71 -9.33 -16.01
C ALA A 495 -31.01 -7.98 -15.71
N ARG A 496 -31.77 -6.93 -15.39
CA ARG A 496 -31.26 -5.62 -14.92
C ARG A 496 -30.36 -5.78 -13.69
N ASN A 497 -30.86 -6.48 -12.67
CA ASN A 497 -30.13 -6.75 -11.44
C ASN A 497 -28.87 -7.59 -11.67
N ARG A 498 -28.89 -8.52 -12.65
CA ARG A 498 -27.71 -9.32 -13.04
C ARG A 498 -26.61 -8.48 -13.68
N ARG A 499 -26.93 -7.56 -14.60
CA ARG A 499 -25.95 -6.70 -15.29
C ARG A 499 -25.24 -5.74 -14.32
N MET A 500 -25.99 -5.07 -13.45
CA MET A 500 -25.42 -4.15 -12.47
C MET A 500 -24.59 -4.90 -11.41
N ARG A 501 -25.08 -6.06 -10.93
CA ARG A 501 -24.34 -6.93 -10.01
C ARG A 501 -23.04 -7.46 -10.62
N TRP A 502 -23.05 -7.81 -11.91
CA TRP A 502 -21.85 -8.22 -12.63
C TRP A 502 -20.79 -7.11 -12.70
N LEU A 503 -21.20 -5.89 -13.05
CA LEU A 503 -20.27 -4.74 -13.10
C LEU A 503 -19.66 -4.48 -11.72
N ALA A 504 -20.47 -4.58 -10.66
CA ALA A 504 -20.00 -4.50 -9.28
C ALA A 504 -18.97 -5.60 -8.95
N GLN A 505 -19.25 -6.85 -9.31
CA GLN A 505 -18.34 -7.98 -9.11
C GLN A 505 -16.99 -7.81 -9.83
N ILE A 506 -16.99 -7.26 -11.05
CA ILE A 506 -15.73 -6.96 -11.75
C ILE A 506 -14.93 -5.91 -10.99
N CYS A 507 -15.57 -4.81 -10.60
CA CYS A 507 -14.91 -3.73 -9.87
C CYS A 507 -14.38 -4.19 -8.51
N GLU A 508 -15.05 -5.13 -7.86
CA GLU A 508 -14.70 -5.62 -6.52
C GLU A 508 -13.64 -6.73 -6.54
N TYR A 509 -13.77 -7.71 -7.43
CA TYR A 509 -12.94 -8.93 -7.37
C TYR A 509 -11.79 -8.98 -8.37
N TRP A 510 -11.78 -8.14 -9.41
CA TRP A 510 -10.66 -8.16 -10.37
C TRP A 510 -9.46 -7.35 -9.86
N PRO A 511 -8.22 -7.88 -9.99
CA PRO A 511 -7.02 -7.12 -9.66
C PRO A 511 -6.93 -5.82 -10.47
N LEU A 512 -6.44 -4.73 -9.86
CA LEU A 512 -6.30 -3.43 -10.52
C LEU A 512 -5.52 -3.50 -11.85
N ARG A 513 -4.48 -4.34 -11.93
CA ARG A 513 -3.70 -4.56 -13.17
C ARG A 513 -4.55 -5.14 -14.30
N ARG A 514 -5.55 -5.97 -13.97
CA ARG A 514 -6.49 -6.55 -14.92
C ARG A 514 -7.50 -5.49 -15.36
N LEU A 515 -8.05 -4.71 -14.43
CA LEU A 515 -8.95 -3.60 -14.76
C LEU A 515 -8.28 -2.59 -15.71
N ALA A 516 -7.00 -2.28 -15.45
CA ALA A 516 -6.20 -1.40 -16.30
C ALA A 516 -5.98 -1.93 -17.73
N SER A 517 -6.10 -3.24 -17.97
CA SER A 517 -5.86 -3.85 -19.28
C SER A 517 -7.14 -4.18 -20.07
N ILE A 518 -8.33 -3.89 -19.51
CA ILE A 518 -9.62 -4.10 -20.18
C ILE A 518 -9.75 -3.15 -21.38
N THR A 519 -10.14 -3.72 -22.53
CA THR A 519 -10.48 -2.97 -23.74
C THR A 519 -11.99 -2.87 -23.94
N ASP A 520 -12.46 -1.89 -24.71
CA ASP A 520 -13.89 -1.70 -24.99
C ASP A 520 -14.52 -2.93 -25.66
N ALA A 521 -13.76 -3.64 -26.51
CA ALA A 521 -14.19 -4.88 -27.13
C ALA A 521 -14.37 -6.03 -26.12
N ASP A 522 -13.51 -6.10 -25.09
CA ASP A 522 -13.61 -7.11 -24.04
C ASP A 522 -14.89 -6.88 -23.22
N VAL A 523 -15.20 -5.61 -22.92
CA VAL A 523 -16.43 -5.24 -22.21
C VAL A 523 -17.68 -5.58 -23.02
N GLU A 524 -17.74 -5.16 -24.28
CA GLU A 524 -18.89 -5.40 -25.16
C GLU A 524 -19.17 -6.90 -25.31
N THR A 525 -18.11 -7.71 -25.39
CA THR A 525 -18.22 -9.18 -25.44
C THR A 525 -18.85 -9.74 -24.17
N VAL A 526 -18.47 -9.22 -23.00
CA VAL A 526 -19.02 -9.72 -21.74
C VAL A 526 -20.46 -9.23 -21.53
N LEU A 527 -20.79 -7.99 -21.88
CA LEU A 527 -22.17 -7.49 -21.84
C LEU A 527 -23.10 -8.34 -22.72
N ARG A 528 -22.68 -8.69 -23.93
CA ARG A 528 -23.43 -9.58 -24.85
C ARG A 528 -23.61 -11.00 -24.31
N SER A 529 -22.66 -11.51 -23.53
CA SER A 529 -22.78 -12.84 -22.94
C SER A 529 -23.93 -12.95 -21.92
N TYR A 530 -24.28 -11.83 -21.25
CA TYR A 530 -25.36 -11.80 -20.25
C TYR A 530 -26.76 -11.56 -20.83
N THR A 531 -26.88 -11.04 -22.06
CA THR A 531 -28.17 -10.97 -22.77
C THR A 531 -28.71 -12.35 -23.19
N MET A 532 -27.87 -13.40 -23.14
CA MET A 532 -28.30 -14.77 -23.39
C MET A 532 -28.65 -15.47 -22.07
N LEU A 533 -29.86 -16.01 -21.99
CA LEU A 533 -30.51 -16.51 -20.76
C LEU A 533 -29.75 -17.63 -20.00
N ASP A 534 -28.69 -18.22 -20.57
CA ASP A 534 -27.99 -19.41 -20.04
C ASP A 534 -26.44 -19.28 -19.95
N ALA A 535 -25.90 -18.09 -19.66
CA ALA A 535 -24.45 -17.95 -19.49
C ALA A 535 -23.97 -18.38 -18.08
N PRO A 536 -23.04 -19.35 -17.95
CA PRO A 536 -22.44 -19.68 -16.66
C PRO A 536 -21.65 -18.49 -16.10
N ALA A 537 -21.60 -18.39 -14.77
CA ALA A 537 -20.77 -17.42 -14.05
C ALA A 537 -19.34 -17.45 -14.61
N LEU A 538 -18.81 -16.29 -15.00
CA LEU A 538 -17.51 -16.15 -15.63
C LEU A 538 -16.43 -16.89 -14.82
N ASP A 539 -15.86 -17.95 -15.40
CA ASP A 539 -14.59 -18.51 -14.92
C ASP A 539 -13.50 -17.44 -15.16
N PRO A 540 -12.92 -16.86 -14.09
CA PRO A 540 -11.88 -15.85 -14.22
C PRO A 540 -10.68 -16.34 -15.05
N GLY A 541 -10.47 -17.66 -15.11
CA GLY A 541 -9.42 -18.33 -15.88
C GLY A 541 -9.74 -18.57 -17.37
N ALA A 542 -11.01 -18.55 -17.79
CA ALA A 542 -11.40 -18.77 -19.19
C ALA A 542 -11.04 -17.57 -20.09
N ILE A 543 -11.08 -16.36 -19.55
CA ILE A 543 -10.60 -15.14 -20.24
C ILE A 543 -9.06 -15.07 -20.19
N ASP A 544 -8.43 -15.52 -19.10
CA ASP A 544 -6.98 -15.52 -18.93
C ASP A 544 -6.26 -16.46 -19.91
N LYS A 545 -6.93 -17.54 -20.33
CA LYS A 545 -6.47 -18.44 -21.40
C LYS A 545 -6.39 -17.79 -22.79
N ARG A 546 -7.12 -16.69 -23.05
CA ARG A 546 -7.22 -16.09 -24.40
C ARG A 546 -6.24 -14.96 -24.69
N ARG A 547 -5.35 -14.58 -23.78
CA ARG A 547 -4.36 -13.51 -24.04
C ARG A 547 -3.04 -13.64 -23.29
N ARG A 548 -2.41 -14.83 -23.23
CA ARG A 548 -0.94 -14.81 -23.12
C ARG A 548 -0.37 -14.37 -24.47
N LYS A 549 -0.32 -13.05 -24.70
CA LYS A 549 0.56 -12.51 -25.74
C LYS A 549 1.96 -13.03 -25.41
N GLY A 550 2.62 -13.61 -26.40
CA GLY A 550 4.00 -14.04 -26.24
C GLY A 550 4.84 -12.87 -25.72
N ARG A 551 5.79 -13.16 -24.83
CA ARG A 551 6.71 -12.14 -24.33
C ARG A 551 8.14 -12.63 -24.45
N ILE A 552 9.04 -11.75 -24.85
CA ILE A 552 10.46 -12.03 -25.01
C ILE A 552 11.25 -11.24 -23.97
N ILE A 553 12.09 -11.95 -23.22
CA ILE A 553 12.95 -11.38 -22.19
C ILE A 553 14.40 -11.66 -22.60
N LEU A 554 15.20 -10.63 -22.82
CA LEU A 554 16.65 -10.74 -23.02
C LEU A 554 17.32 -10.61 -21.66
N ALA A 555 17.92 -11.68 -21.14
CA ALA A 555 18.43 -11.69 -19.76
C ALA A 555 19.91 -12.06 -19.69
N GLY A 556 20.66 -11.31 -18.87
CA GLY A 556 22.04 -11.63 -18.55
C GLY A 556 22.14 -12.68 -17.43
N SER A 557 22.94 -13.72 -17.66
CA SER A 557 23.18 -14.81 -16.69
C SER A 557 24.29 -14.52 -15.69
N GLY A 558 25.03 -13.42 -15.86
CA GLY A 558 26.26 -13.19 -15.10
C GLY A 558 27.46 -14.02 -15.62
N PRO A 559 28.61 -13.96 -14.92
CA PRO A 559 29.87 -14.54 -15.39
C PRO A 559 29.96 -16.06 -15.25
N GLY A 560 29.36 -16.66 -14.22
CA GLY A 560 29.56 -18.07 -13.85
C GLY A 560 28.62 -18.52 -12.73
N ASN A 561 28.88 -18.03 -11.53
CA ASN A 561 28.19 -18.45 -10.30
C ASN A 561 26.68 -18.11 -10.32
N PRO A 562 25.78 -19.06 -9.98
CA PRO A 562 24.34 -18.83 -9.83
C PRO A 562 23.93 -17.66 -8.92
N ASP A 563 24.68 -17.41 -7.85
CA ASP A 563 24.39 -16.33 -6.88
C ASP A 563 24.58 -14.93 -7.47
N LEU A 564 25.28 -14.83 -8.60
CA LEU A 564 25.48 -13.58 -9.34
C LEU A 564 24.34 -13.30 -10.34
N LEU A 565 23.31 -14.16 -10.39
CA LEU A 565 22.09 -13.85 -11.12
C LEU A 565 21.34 -12.70 -10.45
N THR A 566 20.89 -11.76 -11.26
CA THR A 566 19.95 -10.78 -10.73
C THR A 566 18.65 -11.48 -10.31
N ARG A 567 18.01 -11.00 -9.24
CA ARG A 567 16.70 -11.53 -8.81
C ARG A 567 15.65 -11.48 -9.94
N ALA A 568 15.77 -10.52 -10.86
CA ALA A 568 14.91 -10.41 -12.02
C ALA A 568 15.18 -11.54 -13.04
N THR A 569 16.44 -11.82 -13.38
CA THR A 569 16.81 -12.94 -14.25
C THR A 569 16.39 -14.28 -13.64
N HIS A 570 16.62 -14.48 -12.34
CA HIS A 570 16.20 -15.71 -11.67
C HIS A 570 14.68 -15.93 -11.76
N LYS A 571 13.87 -14.90 -11.49
CA LYS A 571 12.41 -14.94 -11.70
C LYS A 571 12.04 -15.21 -13.16
N ALA A 572 12.74 -14.60 -14.12
CA ALA A 572 12.49 -14.83 -15.54
C ALA A 572 12.73 -16.30 -15.94
N ILE A 573 13.82 -16.91 -15.46
CA ILE A 573 14.12 -18.34 -15.66
C ILE A 573 12.99 -19.22 -15.12
N LEU A 574 12.53 -18.97 -13.88
CA LEU A 574 11.47 -19.76 -13.25
C LEU A 574 10.11 -19.63 -13.95
N CYS A 575 9.83 -18.47 -14.57
CA CYS A 575 8.58 -18.20 -15.26
C CYS A 575 8.62 -18.44 -16.78
N ALA A 576 9.72 -18.95 -17.32
CA ALA A 576 9.88 -19.18 -18.75
C ALA A 576 9.11 -20.43 -19.21
N ASP A 577 8.58 -20.36 -20.44
CA ASP A 577 8.05 -21.54 -21.15
C ASP A 577 9.11 -22.11 -22.11
N LEU A 578 9.94 -21.22 -22.68
CA LEU A 578 11.06 -21.53 -23.57
C LEU A 578 12.29 -20.70 -23.18
N ILE A 579 13.43 -21.36 -22.96
CA ILE A 579 14.73 -20.71 -22.75
C ILE A 579 15.62 -20.95 -23.97
N LEU A 580 16.13 -19.88 -24.54
CA LEU A 580 17.08 -19.85 -25.65
C LEU A 580 18.45 -19.40 -25.11
N ALA A 581 19.36 -20.33 -24.88
CA ALA A 581 20.66 -20.05 -24.27
C ALA A 581 21.81 -20.10 -25.28
N ASP A 582 22.83 -19.25 -25.09
CA ASP A 582 24.12 -19.44 -25.77
C ASP A 582 24.90 -20.60 -25.16
N LYS A 583 25.82 -21.21 -25.93
CA LYS A 583 26.77 -22.23 -25.43
C LYS A 583 27.61 -21.75 -24.24
N LEU A 584 27.82 -20.44 -24.15
CA LEU A 584 28.63 -19.80 -23.10
C LEU A 584 27.89 -19.62 -21.78
N VAL A 585 26.58 -19.88 -21.72
CA VAL A 585 25.84 -19.82 -20.45
C VAL A 585 26.36 -20.94 -19.53
N PRO A 586 26.78 -20.63 -18.29
CA PRO A 586 27.34 -21.61 -17.37
C PRO A 586 26.37 -22.74 -17.04
N ALA A 587 26.88 -23.97 -16.90
CA ALA A 587 26.07 -25.14 -16.55
C ALA A 587 25.31 -24.98 -15.21
N PRO A 588 25.91 -24.46 -14.12
CA PRO A 588 25.20 -24.24 -12.86
C PRO A 588 23.98 -23.30 -12.99
N VAL A 589 24.01 -22.33 -13.92
CA VAL A 589 22.86 -21.46 -14.20
C VAL A 589 21.76 -22.22 -14.95
N LEU A 590 22.14 -23.10 -15.88
CA LEU A 590 21.18 -23.94 -16.61
C LEU A 590 20.51 -24.98 -15.71
N GLU A 591 21.18 -25.42 -14.64
CA GLU A 591 20.62 -26.35 -13.64
C GLU A 591 19.46 -25.73 -12.83
N LEU A 592 19.40 -24.40 -12.71
CA LEU A 592 18.28 -23.70 -12.07
C LEU A 592 16.99 -23.74 -12.90
N VAL A 593 17.08 -24.12 -14.18
CA VAL A 593 15.92 -24.11 -15.06
C VAL A 593 14.94 -25.22 -14.64
N PRO A 594 13.65 -24.89 -14.40
CA PRO A 594 12.67 -25.91 -14.03
C PRO A 594 12.53 -26.97 -15.13
N ARG A 595 12.43 -28.25 -14.74
CA ARG A 595 12.31 -29.40 -15.67
C ARG A 595 11.16 -29.29 -16.69
N ARG A 596 10.11 -28.52 -16.38
CA ARG A 596 8.96 -28.24 -17.28
C ARG A 596 9.31 -27.32 -18.46
N THR A 597 10.42 -26.60 -18.37
CA THR A 597 10.78 -25.53 -19.31
C THR A 597 11.59 -26.11 -20.46
N THR A 598 11.22 -25.81 -21.70
CA THR A 598 12.03 -26.24 -22.84
C THR A 598 13.29 -25.39 -22.93
N VAL A 599 14.47 -26.02 -22.94
CA VAL A 599 15.76 -25.32 -23.10
C VAL A 599 16.37 -25.68 -24.45
N TYR A 600 16.69 -24.66 -25.23
CA TYR A 600 17.45 -24.80 -26.46
C TYR A 600 18.79 -24.06 -26.32
N ILE A 601 19.89 -24.80 -26.54
CA ILE A 601 21.25 -24.28 -26.45
C ILE A 601 21.83 -24.16 -27.85
N ALA A 602 22.30 -22.96 -28.21
CA ALA A 602 22.84 -22.67 -29.52
C ALA A 602 24.07 -23.54 -29.86
N ARG A 603 24.02 -24.22 -31.01
CA ARG A 603 25.13 -25.05 -31.51
C ARG A 603 26.11 -24.20 -32.34
N LYS A 604 26.93 -23.40 -31.65
CA LYS A 604 27.95 -22.54 -32.29
C LYS A 604 29.27 -23.30 -32.47
N PHE A 605 29.68 -23.48 -33.73
CA PHE A 605 31.00 -23.97 -34.15
C PHE A 605 31.64 -22.94 -35.10
N PRO A 606 32.98 -22.92 -35.24
CA PRO A 606 33.65 -22.01 -36.17
C PRO A 606 33.04 -22.09 -37.58
N GLY A 607 32.64 -20.94 -38.15
CA GLY A 607 31.98 -20.86 -39.47
C GLY A 607 30.44 -20.95 -39.50
N ASN A 608 29.78 -21.35 -38.40
CA ASN A 608 28.30 -21.51 -38.34
C ASN A 608 27.59 -20.53 -37.38
N ALA A 609 28.30 -19.52 -36.88
CA ALA A 609 27.79 -18.65 -35.82
C ALA A 609 26.57 -17.79 -36.24
N GLU A 610 26.50 -17.36 -37.51
CA GLU A 610 25.38 -16.57 -38.04
C GLU A 610 24.11 -17.43 -38.17
N LYS A 611 24.20 -18.61 -38.77
CA LYS A 611 23.08 -19.54 -38.90
C LYS A 611 22.50 -19.97 -37.54
N ALA A 612 23.37 -20.25 -36.56
CA ALA A 612 22.92 -20.57 -35.20
C ALA A 612 22.22 -19.38 -34.52
N GLN A 613 22.59 -18.15 -34.87
CA GLN A 613 21.91 -16.95 -34.38
C GLN A 613 20.52 -16.79 -35.03
N GLU A 614 20.42 -16.98 -36.33
CA GLU A 614 19.13 -16.96 -37.07
C GLU A 614 18.16 -18.02 -36.54
N GLU A 615 18.66 -19.21 -36.23
CA GLU A 615 17.86 -20.29 -35.63
C GLU A 615 17.25 -19.88 -34.28
N LEU A 616 18.04 -19.27 -33.39
CA LEU A 616 17.55 -18.74 -32.11
C LEU A 616 16.46 -17.68 -32.32
N LEU A 617 16.68 -16.76 -33.26
CA LEU A 617 15.73 -15.69 -33.57
C LEU A 617 14.41 -16.26 -34.12
N SER A 618 14.47 -17.24 -35.01
CA SER A 618 13.30 -17.93 -35.56
C SER A 618 12.51 -18.67 -34.48
N MET A 619 13.20 -19.48 -33.65
CA MET A 619 12.57 -20.19 -32.54
C MET A 619 11.94 -19.23 -31.53
N GLY A 620 12.57 -18.07 -31.30
CA GLY A 620 12.01 -17.01 -30.47
C GLY A 620 10.68 -16.50 -31.03
N LEU A 621 10.63 -16.17 -32.33
CA LEU A 621 9.40 -15.72 -32.98
C LEU A 621 8.30 -16.79 -32.97
N GLU A 622 8.64 -18.05 -33.20
CA GLU A 622 7.69 -19.17 -33.12
C GLU A 622 7.12 -19.31 -31.71
N GLY A 623 7.98 -19.25 -30.68
CA GLY A 623 7.54 -19.25 -29.28
C GLY A 623 6.60 -18.09 -28.96
N LEU A 624 6.93 -16.89 -29.43
CA LEU A 624 6.09 -15.70 -29.23
C LEU A 624 4.73 -15.81 -29.91
N LYS A 625 4.70 -16.29 -31.17
CA LYS A 625 3.46 -16.56 -31.91
C LYS A 625 2.60 -17.62 -31.22
N ALA A 626 3.22 -18.59 -30.56
CA ALA A 626 2.55 -19.60 -29.75
C ALA A 626 2.12 -19.10 -28.34
N GLY A 627 2.30 -17.81 -28.03
CA GLY A 627 1.90 -17.22 -26.75
C GLY A 627 2.83 -17.54 -25.57
N LYS A 628 4.04 -18.03 -25.84
CA LYS A 628 5.02 -18.44 -24.82
C LYS A 628 5.77 -17.25 -24.22
N THR A 629 6.18 -17.40 -22.97
CA THR A 629 7.26 -16.61 -22.36
C THR A 629 8.59 -17.17 -22.83
N VAL A 630 9.24 -16.45 -23.74
CA VAL A 630 10.57 -16.78 -24.26
C VAL A 630 11.61 -15.99 -23.47
N VAL A 631 12.58 -16.68 -22.88
CA VAL A 631 13.75 -16.07 -22.24
C VAL A 631 14.98 -16.37 -23.06
N ARG A 632 15.63 -15.32 -23.56
CA ARG A 632 16.90 -15.36 -24.25
C ARG A 632 18.02 -15.11 -23.26
N LEU A 633 18.68 -16.17 -22.81
CA LEU A 633 19.68 -16.13 -21.75
C LEU A 633 21.08 -16.01 -22.36
N LYS A 634 21.82 -14.97 -21.93
CA LYS A 634 23.12 -14.58 -22.48
C LYS A 634 24.16 -14.51 -21.35
N GLN A 635 25.38 -14.98 -21.60
CA GLN A 635 26.45 -14.87 -20.60
C GLN A 635 26.82 -13.41 -20.35
N GLY A 636 27.06 -13.05 -19.08
CA GLY A 636 27.40 -11.70 -18.68
C GLY A 636 26.20 -10.76 -18.79
N ASP A 637 26.41 -9.60 -19.42
CA ASP A 637 25.37 -8.60 -19.68
C ASP A 637 24.92 -8.63 -21.16
N PRO A 638 23.61 -8.52 -21.47
CA PRO A 638 23.13 -8.55 -22.86
C PRO A 638 23.72 -7.47 -23.78
N TYR A 639 24.06 -6.30 -23.25
CA TYR A 639 24.46 -5.12 -24.04
C TYR A 639 25.97 -4.87 -24.06
N ILE A 640 26.75 -5.53 -23.20
CA ILE A 640 28.21 -5.46 -23.24
C ILE A 640 28.75 -6.61 -24.10
N TYR A 641 29.03 -6.32 -25.38
CA TYR A 641 29.49 -7.28 -26.39
C TYR A 641 28.63 -8.55 -26.56
N GLY A 642 27.41 -8.56 -26.01
CA GLY A 642 26.48 -9.67 -26.11
C GLY A 642 25.62 -9.68 -27.38
N ARG A 643 25.64 -8.63 -28.22
CA ARG A 643 24.71 -8.43 -29.36
C ARG A 643 23.24 -8.30 -28.96
N GLY A 644 22.93 -7.99 -27.70
CA GLY A 644 21.54 -7.87 -27.23
C GLY A 644 20.75 -6.78 -27.94
N ALA A 645 21.39 -5.68 -28.36
CA ALA A 645 20.72 -4.61 -29.09
C ALA A 645 20.27 -5.04 -30.51
N GLU A 646 21.04 -5.90 -31.18
CA GLU A 646 20.66 -6.48 -32.48
C GLU A 646 19.43 -7.39 -32.32
N GLU A 647 19.46 -8.27 -31.31
CA GLU A 647 18.33 -9.15 -30.98
C GLU A 647 17.09 -8.32 -30.60
N TYR A 648 17.28 -7.23 -29.84
CA TYR A 648 16.20 -6.31 -29.47
C TYR A 648 15.54 -5.67 -30.69
N ALA A 649 16.34 -5.12 -31.61
CA ALA A 649 15.85 -4.49 -32.83
C ALA A 649 15.07 -5.49 -33.68
N PHE A 650 15.61 -6.70 -33.85
CA PHE A 650 14.97 -7.77 -34.61
C PHE A 650 13.56 -8.10 -34.09
N PHE A 651 13.39 -8.37 -32.79
CA PHE A 651 12.07 -8.70 -32.26
C PHE A 651 11.10 -7.51 -32.35
N ARG A 652 11.60 -6.28 -32.12
CA ARG A 652 10.81 -5.05 -32.22
C ARG A 652 10.27 -4.84 -33.64
N GLU A 653 11.10 -5.05 -34.66
CA GLU A 653 10.69 -4.98 -36.07
C GLU A 653 9.60 -6.00 -36.41
N HIS A 654 9.57 -7.14 -35.71
CA HIS A 654 8.55 -8.18 -35.84
C HIS A 654 7.34 -7.97 -34.90
N GLY A 655 7.19 -6.78 -34.30
CA GLY A 655 6.04 -6.41 -33.47
C GLY A 655 6.11 -6.84 -32.00
N TRP A 656 7.25 -7.37 -31.54
CA TRP A 656 7.44 -7.81 -30.16
C TRP A 656 8.51 -6.97 -29.47
N THR A 657 8.13 -6.16 -28.49
CA THR A 657 9.11 -5.35 -27.75
C THR A 657 9.73 -6.17 -26.62
N PRO A 658 11.04 -6.46 -26.64
CA PRO A 658 11.65 -7.25 -25.57
C PRO A 658 11.84 -6.48 -24.27
N THR A 659 11.73 -7.19 -23.16
CA THR A 659 12.18 -6.71 -21.85
C THR A 659 13.63 -7.11 -21.66
N VAL A 660 14.51 -6.16 -21.36
CA VAL A 660 15.94 -6.46 -21.15
C VAL A 660 16.26 -6.44 -19.66
N LEU A 661 16.83 -7.52 -19.16
CA LEU A 661 17.28 -7.68 -17.78
C LEU A 661 18.81 -7.64 -17.74
N PRO A 662 19.40 -6.75 -16.92
CA PRO A 662 20.85 -6.64 -16.84
C PRO A 662 21.47 -7.91 -16.25
N GLY A 663 22.73 -8.14 -16.59
CA GLY A 663 23.56 -9.17 -15.96
C GLY A 663 24.86 -8.58 -15.44
N ILE A 664 25.49 -9.28 -14.49
CA ILE A 664 26.82 -8.90 -14.02
C ILE A 664 27.83 -9.20 -15.13
N THR A 665 28.50 -8.16 -15.64
CA THR A 665 29.47 -8.30 -16.73
C THR A 665 30.81 -8.86 -16.25
N SER A 666 31.35 -9.83 -16.99
CA SER A 666 32.68 -10.40 -16.71
C SER A 666 33.78 -9.35 -16.78
N ALA A 667 33.60 -8.29 -17.57
CA ALA A 667 34.57 -7.21 -17.72
C ALA A 667 34.91 -6.49 -16.40
N LEU A 668 33.97 -6.47 -15.44
CA LEU A 668 34.16 -5.82 -14.14
C LEU A 668 34.19 -6.82 -12.99
N SER A 669 33.44 -7.94 -13.09
CA SER A 669 33.41 -8.94 -12.03
C SER A 669 34.63 -9.85 -12.02
N ALA A 670 35.17 -10.24 -13.20
CA ALA A 670 36.35 -11.10 -13.22
C ALA A 670 37.58 -10.43 -12.60
N PRO A 671 37.91 -9.16 -12.91
CA PRO A 671 38.98 -8.45 -12.20
C PRO A 671 38.75 -8.44 -10.69
N LEU A 672 37.51 -8.21 -10.23
CA LEU A 672 37.17 -8.21 -8.81
C LEU A 672 37.48 -9.56 -8.14
N PHE A 673 37.09 -10.69 -8.75
CA PHE A 673 37.37 -12.03 -8.23
C PHE A 673 38.85 -12.41 -8.28
N ALA A 674 39.63 -11.71 -9.10
CA ALA A 674 41.09 -11.80 -9.15
C ALA A 674 41.77 -10.75 -8.26
N ALA A 675 41.07 -10.05 -7.37
CA ALA A 675 41.63 -8.97 -6.56
C ALA A 675 42.33 -7.87 -7.40
N ILE A 676 41.79 -7.57 -8.57
CA ILE A 676 42.24 -6.49 -9.46
C ILE A 676 41.14 -5.41 -9.48
N PRO A 677 41.33 -4.29 -8.77
CA PRO A 677 40.35 -3.21 -8.77
C PRO A 677 40.34 -2.53 -10.15
N ALA A 678 39.16 -2.43 -10.77
CA ALA A 678 39.02 -1.80 -12.08
C ALA A 678 39.51 -0.34 -12.07
N THR A 679 39.27 0.39 -10.97
CA THR A 679 39.78 1.75 -10.72
C THR A 679 40.47 1.82 -9.36
N HIS A 680 41.44 2.71 -9.22
CA HIS A 680 42.08 3.04 -7.95
C HIS A 680 42.61 4.48 -8.01
N ARG A 681 42.29 5.30 -7.02
CA ARG A 681 42.47 6.77 -7.05
C ARG A 681 43.87 7.23 -7.52
N ALA A 682 44.93 6.53 -7.11
CA ALA A 682 46.31 6.89 -7.43
C ALA A 682 46.89 6.19 -8.67
N VAL A 683 46.14 5.29 -9.29
CA VAL A 683 46.66 4.35 -10.31
C VAL A 683 45.83 4.32 -11.58
N SER A 684 44.51 4.32 -11.47
CA SER A 684 43.60 4.26 -12.62
C SER A 684 42.28 4.96 -12.32
N ASP A 685 41.97 6.00 -13.08
CA ASP A 685 40.70 6.76 -13.02
C ASP A 685 39.75 6.43 -14.18
N GLN A 686 40.18 5.55 -15.09
CA GLN A 686 39.43 5.17 -16.28
C GLN A 686 39.51 3.66 -16.54
N VAL A 687 38.37 3.08 -16.92
CA VAL A 687 38.27 1.68 -17.36
C VAL A 687 37.79 1.65 -18.80
N LEU A 688 38.53 0.96 -19.66
CA LEU A 688 38.16 0.77 -21.05
C LEU A 688 37.90 -0.70 -21.33
N ILE A 689 36.71 -1.01 -21.87
CA ILE A 689 36.32 -2.38 -22.22
C ILE A 689 36.40 -2.53 -23.75
N CYS A 690 37.36 -3.35 -24.19
CA CYS A 690 37.61 -3.63 -25.59
C CYS A 690 37.21 -5.07 -25.95
N THR A 691 36.95 -5.32 -27.22
CA THR A 691 36.89 -6.68 -27.78
C THR A 691 38.18 -6.98 -28.54
N GLY A 692 38.66 -8.22 -28.48
CA GLY A 692 39.74 -8.74 -29.34
C GLY A 692 39.23 -9.31 -30.67
N THR A 693 37.90 -9.39 -30.85
CA THR A 693 37.27 -9.90 -32.07
C THR A 693 36.22 -8.93 -32.57
N GLY A 694 36.45 -8.36 -33.75
CA GLY A 694 35.53 -7.48 -34.46
C GLY A 694 34.54 -8.25 -35.34
N ARG A 695 33.74 -7.49 -36.11
CA ARG A 695 32.78 -8.07 -37.06
C ARG A 695 33.49 -8.97 -38.06
N LYS A 696 32.92 -10.15 -38.35
CA LYS A 696 33.51 -11.18 -39.23
C LYS A 696 34.92 -11.65 -38.82
N GLY A 697 35.28 -11.54 -37.54
CA GLY A 697 36.59 -11.98 -37.05
C GLY A 697 37.74 -11.00 -37.31
N ALA A 698 37.46 -9.79 -37.80
CA ALA A 698 38.49 -8.75 -37.98
C ALA A 698 39.16 -8.40 -36.65
N ALA A 699 40.46 -8.05 -36.68
CA ALA A 699 41.13 -7.50 -35.50
C ALA A 699 40.64 -6.06 -35.27
N PRO A 700 40.08 -5.74 -34.09
CA PRO A 700 39.83 -4.36 -33.70
C PRO A 700 41.14 -3.60 -33.48
N ASP A 701 41.13 -2.31 -33.74
CA ASP A 701 42.26 -1.43 -33.41
C ASP A 701 42.34 -1.22 -31.88
N PRO A 702 43.43 -1.63 -31.19
CA PRO A 702 43.54 -1.46 -29.75
C PRO A 702 43.79 0.00 -29.34
N PRO A 703 43.49 0.38 -28.08
CA PRO A 703 43.76 1.74 -27.59
C PRO A 703 45.25 2.04 -27.45
N ALA A 704 45.61 3.32 -27.54
CA ALA A 704 46.96 3.79 -27.19
C ALA A 704 47.19 3.72 -25.68
N TYR A 705 48.47 3.63 -25.27
CA TYR A 705 48.85 3.55 -23.87
C TYR A 705 48.53 4.84 -23.11
N LEU A 706 47.84 4.68 -21.99
CA LEU A 706 47.64 5.72 -20.99
C LEU A 706 47.99 5.14 -19.61
N PRO A 707 48.88 5.79 -18.82
CA PRO A 707 49.35 5.23 -17.56
C PRO A 707 48.25 5.14 -16.48
N ASN A 708 47.21 5.97 -16.59
CA ASN A 708 46.06 6.05 -15.67
C ASN A 708 44.84 5.23 -16.14
N GLN A 709 45.02 4.27 -17.05
CA GLN A 709 43.93 3.48 -17.62
C GLN A 709 44.08 1.99 -17.29
N THR A 710 42.96 1.37 -16.94
CA THR A 710 42.82 -0.10 -16.92
C THR A 710 42.06 -0.53 -18.16
N VAL A 711 42.64 -1.42 -18.97
CA VAL A 711 42.00 -1.93 -20.19
C VAL A 711 41.63 -3.39 -20.02
N VAL A 712 40.38 -3.72 -20.32
CA VAL A 712 39.85 -5.08 -20.25
C VAL A 712 39.51 -5.53 -21.67
N PHE A 713 40.26 -6.49 -22.20
CA PHE A 713 40.02 -7.10 -23.50
C PHE A 713 39.22 -8.38 -23.36
N LEU A 714 37.98 -8.35 -23.82
CA LEU A 714 37.11 -9.52 -23.96
C LEU A 714 37.40 -10.24 -25.28
N MET A 715 37.21 -11.56 -25.32
CA MET A 715 37.33 -12.35 -26.56
C MET A 715 38.69 -12.16 -27.28
N SER A 716 39.77 -12.00 -26.53
CA SER A 716 41.11 -11.69 -27.06
C SER A 716 42.09 -12.87 -27.03
N LEU A 717 41.88 -13.86 -26.15
CA LEU A 717 42.90 -14.89 -25.86
C LEU A 717 43.31 -15.73 -27.09
N HIS A 718 42.38 -16.11 -27.95
CA HIS A 718 42.69 -16.85 -29.19
C HIS A 718 43.57 -16.07 -30.20
N ARG A 719 43.79 -14.77 -29.99
CA ARG A 719 44.64 -13.89 -30.81
C ARG A 719 45.61 -13.07 -29.96
N LEU A 720 45.98 -13.59 -28.79
CA LEU A 720 46.75 -12.87 -27.79
C LEU A 720 48.08 -12.34 -28.34
N SER A 721 48.85 -13.16 -29.07
CA SER A 721 50.11 -12.74 -29.69
C SER A 721 49.92 -11.55 -30.64
N ALA A 722 48.97 -11.62 -31.57
CA ALA A 722 48.69 -10.53 -32.49
C ALA A 722 48.21 -9.24 -31.78
N LEU A 723 47.47 -9.38 -30.68
CA LEU A 723 47.04 -8.25 -29.85
C LEU A 723 48.24 -7.59 -29.16
N VAL A 724 49.13 -8.37 -28.53
CA VAL A 724 50.34 -7.87 -27.86
C VAL A 724 51.26 -7.17 -28.86
N ASP A 725 51.46 -7.74 -30.04
CA ASP A 725 52.25 -7.12 -31.11
C ASP A 725 51.67 -5.75 -31.53
N SER A 726 50.34 -5.67 -31.64
CA SER A 726 49.64 -4.43 -32.01
C SER A 726 49.75 -3.36 -30.92
N LEU A 727 49.69 -3.75 -29.64
CA LEU A 727 49.84 -2.84 -28.50
C LEU A 727 51.27 -2.27 -28.40
N HIS A 728 52.29 -3.05 -28.79
CA HIS A 728 53.70 -2.63 -28.69
C HIS A 728 54.17 -1.74 -29.88
N THR A 729 53.35 -1.54 -30.90
CA THR A 729 53.69 -0.65 -32.04
C THR A 729 54.02 0.77 -31.58
N LYS A 730 54.81 1.51 -32.38
CA LYS A 730 55.20 2.91 -32.07
C LYS A 730 54.00 3.85 -31.88
N GLU A 731 52.88 3.56 -32.54
CA GLU A 731 51.67 4.38 -32.46
C GLU A 731 50.89 4.15 -31.16
N LYS A 732 50.86 2.91 -30.66
CA LYS A 732 50.14 2.55 -29.43
C LYS A 732 51.02 2.66 -28.18
N ALA A 733 52.32 2.41 -28.32
CA ALA A 733 53.37 2.67 -27.35
C ALA A 733 53.18 2.01 -25.96
N TRP A 734 52.63 0.79 -25.89
CA TRP A 734 52.52 0.06 -24.63
C TRP A 734 53.90 -0.49 -24.18
N PRO A 735 54.34 -0.19 -22.94
CA PRO A 735 55.53 -0.80 -22.34
C PRO A 735 55.33 -2.31 -22.10
N LEU A 736 56.34 -3.13 -22.42
CA LEU A 736 56.25 -4.60 -22.25
C LEU A 736 56.22 -5.01 -20.77
N GLU A 737 56.73 -4.15 -19.89
CA GLU A 737 56.70 -4.31 -18.44
C GLU A 737 55.33 -3.98 -17.83
N THR A 738 54.35 -3.55 -18.64
CA THR A 738 53.01 -3.24 -18.15
C THR A 738 52.39 -4.51 -17.56
N PRO A 739 51.94 -4.48 -16.30
CA PRO A 739 51.32 -5.64 -15.68
C PRO A 739 49.98 -5.96 -16.33
N CYS A 740 49.69 -7.25 -16.40
CA CYS A 740 48.46 -7.78 -16.96
C CYS A 740 48.06 -9.09 -16.26
N ALA A 741 46.80 -9.46 -16.41
CA ALA A 741 46.31 -10.74 -15.94
C ALA A 741 45.34 -11.36 -16.95
N VAL A 742 45.47 -12.67 -17.18
CA VAL A 742 44.49 -13.46 -17.90
C VAL A 742 43.57 -14.13 -16.90
N LEU A 743 42.27 -13.86 -17.04
CA LEU A 743 41.23 -14.33 -16.13
C LEU A 743 40.31 -15.28 -16.89
N GLU A 744 40.32 -16.54 -16.52
CA GLU A 744 39.57 -17.61 -17.18
C GLU A 744 38.49 -18.15 -16.24
N ARG A 745 37.31 -18.43 -16.82
CA ARG A 745 36.16 -19.03 -16.12
C ARG A 745 35.81 -18.34 -14.79
N ALA A 746 35.81 -17.01 -14.81
CA ALA A 746 35.57 -16.20 -13.63
C ALA A 746 34.28 -16.60 -12.89
N SER A 747 34.35 -16.67 -11.56
CA SER A 747 33.29 -17.15 -10.63
C SER A 747 32.87 -18.62 -10.76
N CYS A 748 33.50 -19.41 -11.63
CA CYS A 748 33.30 -20.86 -11.65
C CYS A 748 34.27 -21.53 -10.65
N PRO A 749 33.95 -22.71 -10.12
CA PRO A 749 34.86 -23.45 -9.22
C PRO A 749 36.25 -23.70 -9.82
N ASP A 750 36.34 -23.78 -11.15
CA ASP A 750 37.56 -23.96 -11.92
C ASP A 750 38.08 -22.64 -12.55
N GLN A 751 37.82 -21.51 -11.88
CA GLN A 751 38.42 -20.22 -12.21
C GLN A 751 39.95 -20.32 -12.22
N ARG A 752 40.59 -19.61 -13.15
CA ARG A 752 42.05 -19.48 -13.19
C ARG A 752 42.49 -18.05 -13.43
N VAL A 753 43.49 -17.60 -12.67
CA VAL A 753 44.08 -16.27 -12.76
C VAL A 753 45.57 -16.42 -13.05
N ILE A 754 46.01 -15.92 -14.21
CA ILE A 754 47.41 -15.91 -14.60
C ILE A 754 47.90 -14.46 -14.58
N ARG A 755 48.73 -14.10 -13.60
CA ARG A 755 49.29 -12.74 -13.44
C ARG A 755 50.68 -12.66 -14.03
N THR A 756 50.95 -11.66 -14.85
CA THR A 756 52.23 -11.49 -15.54
C THR A 756 52.36 -10.08 -16.13
N THR A 757 53.27 -9.87 -17.07
CA THR A 757 53.41 -8.63 -17.85
C THR A 757 53.15 -8.88 -19.32
N LEU A 758 52.93 -7.82 -20.10
CA LEU A 758 52.77 -7.92 -21.56
C LEU A 758 53.94 -8.66 -22.24
N GLN A 759 55.14 -8.57 -21.67
CA GLN A 759 56.34 -9.30 -22.13
C GLN A 759 56.17 -10.82 -22.10
N TYR A 760 55.52 -11.36 -21.07
CA TYR A 760 55.50 -12.81 -20.79
C TYR A 760 54.13 -13.45 -20.98
N VAL A 761 53.07 -12.66 -21.19
CA VAL A 761 51.68 -13.16 -21.23
C VAL A 761 51.44 -14.24 -22.30
N CYS A 762 52.08 -14.13 -23.46
CA CYS A 762 51.95 -15.15 -24.51
C CYS A 762 52.60 -16.47 -24.10
N ALA A 763 53.83 -16.41 -23.57
CA ALA A 763 54.55 -17.58 -23.09
C ALA A 763 53.83 -18.27 -21.92
N ALA A 764 53.29 -17.49 -20.98
CA ALA A 764 52.53 -18.01 -19.86
C ALA A 764 51.27 -18.77 -20.32
N ILE A 765 50.54 -18.27 -21.32
CA ILE A 765 49.35 -18.96 -21.85
C ILE A 765 49.71 -20.19 -22.70
N GLU A 766 50.84 -20.16 -23.42
CA GLU A 766 51.33 -21.33 -24.16
C GLU A 766 51.76 -22.46 -23.23
N GLU A 767 52.39 -22.14 -22.10
CA GLU A 767 52.85 -23.12 -21.10
C GLU A 767 51.69 -23.68 -20.26
N GLU A 768 50.80 -22.82 -19.75
CA GLU A 768 49.69 -23.22 -18.88
C GLU A 768 48.46 -23.72 -19.66
N GLY A 769 48.43 -23.53 -20.97
CA GLY A 769 47.27 -23.72 -21.83
C GLY A 769 46.17 -22.68 -21.59
N SER A 770 45.09 -22.68 -22.40
CA SER A 770 43.94 -21.78 -22.22
C SER A 770 42.63 -22.52 -21.96
N ARG A 771 41.82 -21.97 -21.04
CA ARG A 771 40.48 -22.43 -20.66
C ARG A 771 39.44 -21.34 -20.96
N PRO A 772 38.83 -21.33 -22.16
CA PRO A 772 37.78 -20.36 -22.47
C PRO A 772 36.49 -20.64 -21.66
N PRO A 773 35.67 -19.61 -21.37
CA PRO A 773 35.88 -18.21 -21.71
C PRO A 773 36.89 -17.51 -20.78
N GLY A 774 37.72 -16.63 -21.36
CA GLY A 774 38.65 -15.80 -20.60
C GLY A 774 38.87 -14.42 -21.20
N LEU A 775 39.40 -13.52 -20.39
CA LEU A 775 39.68 -12.13 -20.74
C LEU A 775 41.09 -11.71 -20.29
N LEU A 776 41.61 -10.66 -20.91
CA LEU A 776 42.89 -10.05 -20.55
C LEU A 776 42.65 -8.69 -19.91
N VAL A 777 43.14 -8.48 -18.70
CA VAL A 777 43.19 -7.18 -18.03
C VAL A 777 44.61 -6.64 -18.14
N VAL A 778 44.79 -5.40 -18.57
CA VAL A 778 46.09 -4.76 -18.75
C VAL A 778 46.08 -3.39 -18.07
N GLY A 779 47.11 -3.10 -17.30
CA GLY A 779 47.30 -1.80 -16.65
C GLY A 779 47.77 -1.93 -15.22
N ARG A 780 48.26 -0.82 -14.66
CA ARG A 780 48.87 -0.76 -13.32
C ARG A 780 47.95 -1.22 -12.19
N SER A 781 46.63 -1.21 -12.40
CA SER A 781 45.64 -1.80 -11.47
C SER A 781 45.93 -3.26 -11.10
N CYS A 782 46.55 -4.03 -11.99
CA CYS A 782 46.91 -5.43 -11.74
C CYS A 782 47.89 -5.63 -10.58
N GLU A 783 48.64 -4.60 -10.18
CA GLU A 783 49.67 -4.66 -9.13
C GLU A 783 49.26 -3.98 -7.81
N VAL A 784 48.02 -3.46 -7.72
CA VAL A 784 47.59 -2.64 -6.57
C VAL A 784 47.44 -3.47 -5.28
N LEU A 785 46.77 -4.61 -5.37
CA LEU A 785 46.52 -5.49 -4.21
C LEU A 785 47.46 -6.68 -4.16
N TYR A 786 48.13 -6.99 -5.27
CA TYR A 786 48.99 -8.16 -5.41
C TYR A 786 50.25 -7.80 -6.19
N GLN A 787 51.42 -8.05 -5.61
CA GLN A 787 52.71 -7.82 -6.24
C GLN A 787 53.53 -9.10 -6.22
N THR A 788 54.16 -9.42 -7.34
CA THR A 788 55.03 -10.60 -7.46
C THR A 788 56.32 -10.23 -8.18
N SER A 789 57.41 -10.88 -7.80
CA SER A 789 58.71 -10.80 -8.48
C SER A 789 58.95 -11.95 -9.46
N GLN A 790 58.01 -12.91 -9.54
CA GLN A 790 58.08 -14.04 -10.47
C GLN A 790 57.67 -13.62 -11.89
N LYS A 791 58.11 -14.39 -12.91
CA LYS A 791 57.77 -14.13 -14.33
C LYS A 791 56.26 -14.18 -14.57
N TRP A 792 55.59 -15.17 -14.01
CA TRP A 792 54.13 -15.22 -13.87
C TRP A 792 53.75 -16.05 -12.64
N VAL A 793 52.53 -15.85 -12.17
CA VAL A 793 51.90 -16.61 -11.09
C VAL A 793 50.56 -17.13 -11.58
N VAL A 794 50.23 -18.37 -11.22
CA VAL A 794 48.95 -19.00 -11.53
C VAL A 794 48.21 -19.28 -10.22
N GLU A 795 46.98 -18.78 -10.13
CA GLU A 795 46.04 -19.10 -9.05
C GLU A 795 44.87 -19.88 -9.65
N GLU A 796 44.49 -20.96 -8.97
CA GLU A 796 43.42 -21.87 -9.38
C GLU A 796 42.31 -21.88 -8.33
N GLY A 797 41.07 -21.93 -8.78
CA GLY A 797 39.89 -21.99 -7.93
C GLY A 797 39.18 -20.65 -7.75
N PHE A 798 37.92 -20.76 -7.35
CA PHE A 798 37.11 -19.65 -6.85
C PHE A 798 36.49 -20.07 -5.53
N GLU A 799 36.84 -19.38 -4.45
CA GLU A 799 36.14 -19.52 -3.17
C GLU A 799 34.75 -18.91 -3.34
N GLY A 800 33.73 -19.77 -3.40
CA GLY A 800 32.34 -19.37 -3.59
C GLY A 800 31.80 -18.52 -2.43
N PHE A 801 30.52 -18.17 -2.49
CA PHE A 801 29.87 -17.34 -1.46
C PHE A 801 29.36 -18.15 -0.26
N GLU A 802 29.83 -19.38 -0.09
CA GLU A 802 29.34 -20.36 0.89
C GLU A 802 29.51 -19.89 2.35
N SER A 803 30.50 -19.01 2.62
CA SER A 803 30.73 -18.41 3.95
C SER A 803 29.70 -17.35 4.36
N LEU A 804 28.98 -16.74 3.41
CA LEU A 804 27.99 -15.68 3.72
C LEU A 804 26.81 -16.19 4.57
N GLY A 805 26.58 -17.51 4.62
CA GLY A 805 25.56 -18.13 5.46
C GLY A 805 26.07 -18.79 6.75
N ALA A 806 27.38 -18.93 6.94
CA ALA A 806 27.96 -19.77 7.99
C ALA A 806 28.62 -19.00 9.16
N GLU A 807 28.85 -17.70 9.03
CA GLU A 807 29.51 -16.89 10.07
C GLU A 807 28.57 -16.44 11.22
N GLY A 808 27.29 -16.84 11.22
CA GLY A 808 26.33 -16.48 12.27
C GLY A 808 26.40 -17.33 13.55
N ASP A 809 26.73 -18.62 13.45
CA ASP A 809 26.57 -19.56 14.56
C ASP A 809 27.88 -20.01 15.23
N LEU A 810 29.02 -19.95 14.53
CA LEU A 810 30.30 -20.48 15.05
C LEU A 810 31.12 -19.46 15.85
N ASP A 811 31.02 -18.16 15.55
CA ASP A 811 31.75 -17.11 16.28
C ASP A 811 31.09 -16.75 17.62
N VAL A 812 29.79 -17.01 17.78
CA VAL A 812 29.06 -16.88 19.06
C VAL A 812 29.52 -17.95 20.06
N LEU A 813 29.87 -19.14 19.59
CA LEU A 813 30.40 -20.22 20.44
C LEU A 813 31.85 -19.98 20.87
N ARG A 814 32.70 -19.41 20.01
CA ARG A 814 34.09 -19.08 20.36
C ARG A 814 34.23 -17.95 21.37
N GLN A 815 33.27 -17.02 21.42
CA GLN A 815 33.24 -15.97 22.45
C GLN A 815 32.68 -16.45 23.80
N ALA A 816 31.94 -17.56 23.83
CA ALA A 816 31.38 -18.13 25.06
C ALA A 816 32.38 -19.01 25.84
N GLU A 817 33.42 -19.56 25.19
CA GLU A 817 34.43 -20.41 25.84
C GLU A 817 35.66 -19.65 26.38
N GLY A 818 35.70 -18.32 26.22
CA GLY A 818 36.86 -17.47 26.52
C GLY A 818 36.85 -16.73 27.86
N ILE A 819 36.04 -17.14 28.85
CA ILE A 819 36.08 -16.56 30.21
C ILE A 819 36.02 -17.69 31.26
N ALA A 820 37.13 -18.39 31.45
CA ALA A 820 37.56 -18.98 32.74
C ALA A 820 38.88 -19.76 32.56
N ALA A 821 40.02 -19.06 32.63
CA ALA A 821 41.31 -19.54 33.15
C ALA A 821 42.31 -18.38 33.19
#